data_AF-A0A933LH70-F1
#
_entry.id   AF-A0A933LH70-F1
#
_cell.length_a   1.000
_cell.length_b   1.000
_cell.length_c   1.000
_cell.angle_alpha   90.00
_cell.angle_beta   90.00
_cell.angle_gamma   90.00
#
_symmetry.space_group_name_H-M   'P 1'
#
loop_
_entity.id
_entity.type
_entity.pdbx_description
1 polymer ?
#
loop_
_entity_poly.entity_id
_entity_poly.type
_entity_poly.pdbx_seq_one_letter_code
_entity_poly.pdbx_strand_id
1 'polypeptide(L)'
;MRPAPVILGVLVPVTLLAAPAPRLDGFLTDPFWWDQARAWTLHDPGLPGTTVRCYLGYDDQYLYFAGDVWDTNVVGMNRTPKSKAWEDDAVKLLLHVGDRRATSWTAETFSYTFSAMGGATWCRGPLSTGTAAGVEPGWPPTWNSGVTWAVGLKPGTTPNATGQPDAGYVVEARIPWSELGAKPPFKPGTTMGVCFVNLCRPEMSIAGGKPLSSLAATRQLTPLKPSLWQRVRSDWQGPLPIRGLVEPLPLWLGSPDPQYEAFKTAEADSRGPWLDRSQWTARLAHMRSQNLNTLLLRHANPLRGLLEGAEGQISDTQLTTSAPAALAKAGWFSSSEFVRHRDQFRWVLAEAARNGIAVHLLLDGGDAPNAVDPCRPGSQPATAPAASRVAPTVGEAPVDGPAIARAVARLFDTYPDLAGLAAGPRFNTPVTLKHLVAGFSSTRGGKPAASEPAGARVPGLLIWTDGIQPQLASDIIDRYPNVTLLHPLQGGQWFKPLVDARAAWFALQTEQLRKEFGADPVPGVAVGTLRGASSYLFWGDPQWMRTLLVDVRNQGLSGFLLDVGPGEHSLAREAMADYAYNMGRQYSPQRWESRMRVFGVGDYAGQLLETVQRASAVMPGLLLLLHGDSGRFMPQFGMLLQHYVEMPSYSPSAGGEGPADDRGRLMPALAPVWPEAMWGRSVATLRSEADHSAPGDAIAAWQLTSDIGRHVDACTSALANLRHLTPQDGTQARTLTALLDSIELTVLVGDHVRYKLQAAMGWEQLKARRGRTVDVTQPLQKSVAAWRKAADVADRLYPEPIPFWQSQPVSPPPWSLEYLHRAYIPVRGGWRGQLRMMEREFDLVQQSLSAGGAAAGLPLWDHLNAAPSEQRQTRFIIDFEKLPDPRFRLLEGASITYDPAQRITGKGSALIDTRAMPPGRHEVLTTDVGLIPLVSAQRYQVLLAYRVINSGTPATVDGSDEPFEIGIRGGRDDPPLGDHRCWTAPNGYLGSRILQVPPPSKDGNTFYVATRRPSAIVIDQIQIAQISP
;
A
#
# COMPACT_ATOMS: atom_id res chain seq x y z
N MET A 1 -20.18 -19.17 -26.98
CA MET A 1 -20.08 -20.11 -25.85
C MET A 1 -18.80 -20.91 -26.03
N ARG A 2 -17.80 -20.67 -25.18
CA ARG A 2 -16.52 -21.41 -25.15
C ARG A 2 -16.61 -22.44 -24.01
N PRO A 3 -16.20 -23.70 -24.18
CA PRO A 3 -16.05 -24.62 -23.07
C PRO A 3 -14.85 -24.20 -22.21
N ALA A 4 -15.03 -24.19 -20.88
CA ALA A 4 -13.92 -24.00 -19.95
C ALA A 4 -12.94 -25.18 -20.08
N PRO A 5 -11.62 -24.95 -20.20
CA PRO A 5 -10.65 -26.04 -20.24
C PRO A 5 -10.61 -26.72 -18.87
N VAL A 6 -10.96 -28.01 -18.84
CA VAL A 6 -10.76 -28.87 -17.67
C VAL A 6 -9.27 -29.19 -17.58
N ILE A 7 -8.55 -28.50 -16.70
CA ILE A 7 -7.15 -28.81 -16.39
C ILE A 7 -7.14 -30.02 -15.46
N LEU A 8 -6.71 -31.18 -15.98
CA LEU A 8 -6.49 -32.38 -15.20
C LEU A 8 -5.20 -32.20 -14.36
N GLY A 9 -5.35 -31.90 -13.07
CA GLY A 9 -4.22 -31.82 -12.14
C GLY A 9 -3.73 -33.22 -11.76
N VAL A 10 -2.61 -33.66 -12.34
CA VAL A 10 -1.89 -34.85 -11.85
C VAL A 10 -1.12 -34.45 -10.58
N LEU A 11 -1.65 -34.82 -9.42
CA LEU A 11 -0.97 -34.72 -8.13
C LEU A 11 0.11 -35.81 -8.04
N VAL A 12 1.37 -35.46 -8.32
CA VAL A 12 2.52 -36.30 -7.94
C VAL A 12 2.78 -36.06 -6.45
N PRO A 13 2.69 -37.08 -5.57
CA PRO A 13 3.02 -36.94 -4.16
C PRO A 13 4.54 -36.81 -4.02
N VAL A 14 5.02 -35.57 -3.95
CA VAL A 14 6.39 -35.28 -3.52
C VAL A 14 6.40 -35.31 -1.99
N THR A 15 7.09 -36.29 -1.41
CA THR A 15 7.41 -36.30 0.01
C THR A 15 8.13 -35.00 0.37
N LEU A 16 7.52 -34.20 1.26
CA LEU A 16 8.12 -33.00 1.82
C LEU A 16 9.37 -33.41 2.61
N LEU A 17 10.55 -33.20 2.04
CA LEU A 17 11.78 -33.23 2.83
C LEU A 17 11.76 -32.00 3.73
N ALA A 18 11.53 -32.20 5.03
CA ALA A 18 11.78 -31.16 6.02
C ALA A 18 13.25 -30.73 5.92
N ALA A 19 13.54 -29.42 6.02
CA ALA A 19 14.94 -28.99 6.08
C ALA A 19 15.61 -29.60 7.32
N PRO A 20 16.92 -29.91 7.22
CA PRO A 20 17.63 -30.58 8.31
C PRO A 20 17.58 -29.76 9.60
N ALA A 21 17.62 -30.46 10.73
CA ALA A 21 17.77 -29.85 12.04
C ALA A 21 19.02 -28.95 12.07
N PRO A 22 18.97 -27.79 12.75
CA PRO A 22 20.13 -26.91 12.86
C PRO A 22 21.24 -27.58 13.66
N ARG A 23 22.48 -27.32 13.26
CA ARG A 23 23.66 -27.66 14.04
C ARG A 23 23.79 -26.63 15.15
N LEU A 24 23.99 -27.09 16.38
CA LEU A 24 24.30 -26.19 17.49
C LEU A 24 25.80 -25.92 17.51
N ASP A 25 26.22 -24.79 16.96
CA ASP A 25 27.62 -24.34 16.97
C ASP A 25 27.81 -22.92 17.49
N GLY A 26 26.73 -22.25 17.88
CA GLY A 26 26.75 -20.89 18.38
C GLY A 26 26.80 -19.86 17.26
N PHE A 27 26.42 -20.23 16.03
CA PHE A 27 26.35 -19.32 14.89
C PHE A 27 25.12 -19.65 14.05
N LEU A 28 24.37 -18.62 13.63
CA LEU A 28 23.18 -18.81 12.78
C LEU A 28 23.57 -19.11 11.32
N THR A 29 24.34 -20.16 11.06
CA THR A 29 24.78 -20.49 9.70
C THR A 29 23.82 -21.42 8.97
N ASP A 30 22.99 -22.17 9.71
CA ASP A 30 22.04 -23.12 9.13
C ASP A 30 20.84 -22.43 8.46
N PRO A 31 20.39 -22.92 7.29
CA PRO A 31 19.17 -22.46 6.63
C PRO A 31 17.91 -22.52 7.51
N PHE A 32 17.87 -23.47 8.46
CA PHE A 32 16.73 -23.69 9.37
C PHE A 32 16.25 -22.40 10.05
N TRP A 33 17.17 -21.55 10.51
CA TRP A 33 16.83 -20.33 11.26
C TRP A 33 16.07 -19.29 10.42
N TRP A 34 16.24 -19.32 9.10
CA TRP A 34 15.60 -18.39 8.17
C TRP A 34 14.40 -19.05 7.47
N ASP A 35 14.48 -20.36 7.22
CA ASP A 35 13.50 -21.14 6.46
C ASP A 35 12.40 -21.77 7.30
N GLN A 36 12.63 -22.04 8.59
CA GLN A 36 11.67 -22.77 9.45
C GLN A 36 11.37 -22.08 10.78
N ALA A 37 12.30 -21.33 11.34
CA ALA A 37 12.11 -20.66 12.62
C ALA A 37 11.31 -19.36 12.46
N ARG A 38 10.46 -19.07 13.46
CA ARG A 38 9.86 -17.75 13.67
C ARG A 38 10.88 -16.84 14.36
N ALA A 39 10.84 -15.53 14.10
CA ALA A 39 11.79 -14.58 14.68
C ALA A 39 11.10 -13.46 15.47
N TRP A 40 11.80 -12.91 16.45
CA TRP A 40 11.42 -11.74 17.26
C TRP A 40 12.61 -10.81 17.39
N THR A 41 12.39 -9.51 17.29
CA THR A 41 13.44 -8.51 17.55
C THR A 41 13.08 -7.72 18.80
N LEU A 42 13.98 -7.71 19.78
CA LEU A 42 13.87 -6.94 21.01
C LEU A 42 14.85 -5.78 20.95
N HIS A 43 14.35 -4.58 21.19
CA HIS A 43 15.11 -3.34 21.16
C HIS A 43 14.54 -2.38 22.20
N ASP A 44 15.41 -1.74 22.99
CA ASP A 44 15.04 -0.60 23.84
C ASP A 44 15.85 0.61 23.36
N PRO A 45 15.19 1.69 22.91
CA PRO A 45 15.89 2.93 22.54
C PRO A 45 16.71 3.56 23.68
N GLY A 46 16.41 3.22 24.95
CA GLY A 46 17.24 3.59 26.09
C GLY A 46 18.57 2.82 26.20
N LEU A 47 18.74 1.76 25.39
CA LEU A 47 19.93 0.94 25.26
C LEU A 47 20.29 0.76 23.77
N PRO A 48 20.63 1.85 23.04
CA PRO A 48 20.83 1.79 21.58
C PRO A 48 22.04 0.92 21.17
N GLY A 49 22.95 0.63 22.09
CA GLY A 49 24.06 -0.30 21.90
C GLY A 49 23.69 -1.77 22.06
N THR A 50 22.42 -2.09 22.34
CA THR A 50 22.00 -3.48 22.59
C THR A 50 20.71 -3.84 21.87
N THR A 51 20.74 -4.90 21.08
CA THR A 51 19.60 -5.45 20.36
C THR A 51 19.68 -6.97 20.39
N VAL A 52 18.56 -7.67 20.48
CA VAL A 52 18.56 -9.13 20.32
C VAL A 52 17.51 -9.55 19.30
N ARG A 53 17.88 -10.52 18.46
CA ARG A 53 16.94 -11.23 17.59
C ARG A 53 16.81 -12.68 18.06
N CYS A 54 15.64 -13.03 18.57
CA CYS A 54 15.34 -14.38 19.03
C CYS A 54 14.68 -15.20 17.91
N TYR A 55 14.96 -16.49 17.87
CA TYR A 55 14.39 -17.45 16.92
C TYR A 55 13.79 -18.63 17.65
N LEU A 56 12.67 -19.15 17.14
CA LEU A 56 12.00 -20.34 17.67
C LEU A 56 11.52 -21.20 16.51
N GLY A 57 12.00 -22.43 16.43
CA GLY A 57 11.59 -23.43 15.44
C GLY A 57 11.42 -24.79 16.11
N TYR A 58 10.91 -25.80 15.41
CA TYR A 58 10.85 -27.15 15.96
C TYR A 58 10.91 -28.20 14.86
N ASP A 59 11.26 -29.42 15.24
CA ASP A 59 10.99 -30.64 14.49
C ASP A 59 10.17 -31.61 15.36
N ASP A 60 10.03 -32.86 14.93
CA ASP A 60 9.27 -33.89 15.65
C ASP A 60 9.85 -34.24 17.03
N GLN A 61 11.11 -33.90 17.30
CA GLN A 61 11.86 -34.30 18.51
C GLN A 61 12.18 -33.13 19.43
N TYR A 62 12.52 -31.97 18.87
CA TYR A 62 13.05 -30.83 19.61
C TYR A 62 12.35 -29.51 19.26
N LEU A 63 12.25 -28.65 20.27
CA LEU A 63 12.07 -27.22 20.13
C LEU A 63 13.45 -26.56 20.05
N TYR A 64 13.72 -25.83 18.98
CA TYR A 64 14.94 -25.09 18.75
C TYR A 64 14.76 -23.62 19.11
N PHE A 65 15.74 -23.06 19.81
CA PHE A 65 15.79 -21.66 20.21
C PHE A 65 17.14 -21.07 19.79
N ALA A 66 17.15 -19.84 19.30
CA ALA A 66 18.38 -19.08 19.20
C ALA A 66 18.20 -17.62 19.60
N GLY A 67 19.29 -16.98 20.03
CA GLY A 67 19.35 -15.56 20.33
C GLY A 67 20.59 -14.95 19.68
N ASP A 68 20.39 -14.08 18.70
CA ASP A 68 21.43 -13.29 18.04
C ASP A 68 21.50 -11.90 18.69
N VAL A 69 22.47 -11.73 19.59
CA VAL A 69 22.61 -10.53 20.44
C VAL A 69 23.67 -9.63 19.83
N TRP A 70 23.30 -8.39 19.57
CA TRP A 70 24.24 -7.29 19.42
C TRP A 70 24.32 -6.59 20.76
N ASP A 71 25.50 -6.58 21.36
CA ASP A 71 25.77 -5.84 22.59
C ASP A 71 27.16 -5.26 22.50
N THR A 72 27.26 -3.95 22.77
CA THR A 72 28.53 -3.21 22.73
C THR A 72 29.38 -3.41 23.97
N ASN A 73 28.87 -4.09 25.00
CA ASN A 73 29.62 -4.39 26.22
C ASN A 73 29.18 -5.75 26.78
N VAL A 74 29.84 -6.83 26.35
CA VAL A 74 29.55 -8.20 26.76
C VAL A 74 30.29 -8.55 28.05
N VAL A 75 29.56 -8.91 29.09
CA VAL A 75 30.07 -9.24 30.43
C VAL A 75 29.58 -10.62 30.86
N GLY A 76 30.46 -11.42 31.46
CA GLY A 76 30.06 -12.68 32.08
C GLY A 76 31.20 -13.58 32.53
N MET A 77 30.89 -14.53 33.42
CA MET A 77 31.85 -15.50 33.96
C MET A 77 31.33 -16.94 34.04
N ASN A 78 30.03 -17.16 33.84
CA ASN A 78 29.38 -18.44 34.04
C ASN A 78 29.55 -19.33 32.80
N ARG A 79 30.25 -20.47 32.93
CA ARG A 79 30.61 -21.36 31.79
C ARG A 79 30.03 -22.78 31.87
N THR A 80 29.34 -23.14 32.95
CA THR A 80 28.93 -24.52 33.22
C THR A 80 27.40 -24.69 33.23
N PRO A 81 26.90 -25.92 33.01
CA PRO A 81 25.51 -26.27 33.27
C PRO A 81 25.11 -25.96 34.71
N LYS A 82 23.87 -25.46 34.92
CA LYS A 82 23.35 -25.02 36.23
C LYS A 82 24.28 -24.04 36.94
N SER A 83 24.92 -23.15 36.20
CA SER A 83 25.62 -21.98 36.76
C SER A 83 24.63 -20.85 37.01
N LYS A 84 25.09 -19.71 37.51
CA LYS A 84 24.23 -18.55 37.74
C LYS A 84 24.15 -17.66 36.50
N ALA A 85 23.64 -18.20 35.39
CA ALA A 85 23.70 -17.54 34.09
C ALA A 85 22.95 -16.18 34.05
N TRP A 86 22.02 -15.93 34.98
CA TRP A 86 21.36 -14.62 35.13
C TRP A 86 22.28 -13.54 35.74
N GLU A 87 23.47 -13.92 36.21
CA GLU A 87 24.54 -13.02 36.65
C GLU A 87 25.50 -12.64 35.50
N ASP A 88 25.21 -12.99 34.25
CA ASP A 88 25.98 -12.58 33.08
C ASP A 88 25.06 -11.80 32.12
N ASP A 89 25.64 -11.26 31.05
CA ASP A 89 24.87 -11.00 29.85
C ASP A 89 24.37 -12.33 29.30
N ALA A 90 23.05 -12.43 29.18
CA ALA A 90 22.39 -13.70 28.94
C ALA A 90 21.09 -13.52 28.18
N VAL A 91 20.73 -14.53 27.39
CA VAL A 91 19.39 -14.61 26.80
C VAL A 91 18.57 -15.63 27.55
N LYS A 92 17.35 -15.25 27.89
CA LYS A 92 16.40 -16.06 28.63
C LYS A 92 15.14 -16.33 27.82
N LEU A 93 14.76 -17.59 27.79
CA LEU A 93 13.55 -18.13 27.19
C LEU A 93 12.62 -18.65 28.29
N LEU A 94 11.43 -18.07 28.37
CA LEU A 94 10.34 -18.50 29.23
C LEU A 94 9.26 -19.17 28.37
N LEU A 95 8.85 -20.37 28.75
CA LEU A 95 7.89 -21.19 28.00
C LEU A 95 6.75 -21.71 28.88
N HIS A 96 5.52 -21.62 28.39
CA HIS A 96 4.37 -22.23 29.03
C HIS A 96 3.50 -22.98 28.01
N VAL A 97 3.39 -24.29 28.17
CA VAL A 97 2.64 -25.17 27.25
C VAL A 97 1.27 -25.60 27.81
N GLY A 98 0.95 -25.13 29.01
CA GLY A 98 -0.25 -25.48 29.77
C GLY A 98 -1.46 -24.58 29.56
N ASP A 99 -2.31 -24.50 30.59
CA ASP A 99 -3.47 -23.60 30.61
C ASP A 99 -3.05 -22.13 30.44
N ARG A 100 -3.51 -21.53 29.34
CA ARG A 100 -3.27 -20.12 28.99
C ARG A 100 -3.65 -19.12 30.09
N ARG A 101 -4.55 -19.48 31.02
CA ARG A 101 -4.97 -18.63 32.13
C ARG A 101 -4.09 -18.75 33.38
N ALA A 102 -3.00 -19.51 33.32
CA ALA A 102 -2.09 -19.71 34.45
C ALA A 102 -1.49 -18.38 34.93
N THR A 103 -2.00 -17.87 36.05
CA THR A 103 -1.51 -16.63 36.69
C THR A 103 -0.24 -16.83 37.52
N SER A 104 0.22 -18.08 37.65
CA SER A 104 1.42 -18.50 38.38
C SER A 104 2.11 -19.65 37.64
N TRP A 105 3.36 -19.95 38.01
CA TRP A 105 4.12 -21.05 37.42
C TRP A 105 3.51 -22.41 37.78
N THR A 106 3.28 -23.24 36.78
CA THR A 106 2.79 -24.61 36.94
C THR A 106 3.89 -25.61 36.55
N ALA A 107 3.59 -26.91 36.65
CA ALA A 107 4.45 -27.96 36.12
C ALA A 107 4.69 -27.86 34.60
N GLU A 108 3.97 -27.00 33.89
CA GLU A 108 4.06 -26.77 32.45
C GLU A 108 4.71 -25.42 32.14
N THR A 109 5.36 -24.80 33.14
CA THR A 109 6.09 -23.54 33.01
C THR A 109 7.59 -23.81 33.14
N PHE A 110 8.36 -23.31 32.17
CA PHE A 110 9.78 -23.57 32.01
C PHE A 110 10.56 -22.25 31.82
N SER A 111 11.79 -22.24 32.30
CA SER A 111 12.76 -21.16 32.10
C SER A 111 14.08 -21.76 31.67
N TYR A 112 14.69 -21.18 30.65
CA TYR A 112 16.04 -21.49 30.19
C TYR A 112 16.79 -20.18 30.05
N THR A 113 17.96 -20.05 30.68
CA THR A 113 18.81 -18.86 30.64
C THR A 113 20.20 -19.28 30.18
N PHE A 114 20.74 -18.61 29.17
CA PHE A 114 22.02 -18.95 28.55
C PHE A 114 22.95 -17.73 28.61
N SER A 115 24.08 -17.88 29.30
CA SER A 115 25.11 -16.86 29.43
C SER A 115 25.92 -16.72 28.13
N ALA A 116 26.35 -15.50 27.81
CA ALA A 116 27.30 -15.20 26.75
C ALA A 116 28.63 -15.98 26.87
N MET A 117 28.95 -16.49 28.07
CA MET A 117 30.15 -17.29 28.35
C MET A 117 29.92 -18.80 28.27
N GLY A 118 28.74 -19.25 27.84
CA GLY A 118 28.42 -20.66 27.60
C GLY A 118 27.79 -21.40 28.78
N GLY A 119 27.67 -20.76 29.95
CA GLY A 119 26.90 -21.30 31.07
C GLY A 119 25.40 -21.28 30.82
N ALA A 120 24.65 -22.14 31.50
CA ALA A 120 23.20 -22.15 31.41
C ALA A 120 22.52 -22.49 32.73
N THR A 121 21.29 -22.01 32.91
CA THR A 121 20.39 -22.36 34.00
C THR A 121 19.04 -22.75 33.42
N TRP A 122 18.34 -23.70 34.03
CA TRP A 122 16.96 -24.00 33.70
C TRP A 122 16.14 -24.33 34.93
N CYS A 123 14.87 -23.95 34.91
CA CYS A 123 13.93 -24.15 36.00
C CYS A 123 12.58 -24.61 35.44
N ARG A 124 11.85 -25.40 36.24
CA ARG A 124 10.49 -25.85 35.95
C ARG A 124 9.61 -25.54 37.16
N GLY A 125 8.40 -25.05 36.92
CA GLY A 125 7.43 -24.81 37.99
C GLY A 125 6.82 -26.11 38.56
N PRO A 126 5.96 -26.01 39.58
CA PRO A 126 5.61 -24.79 40.32
C PRO A 126 6.77 -24.31 41.21
N LEU A 127 6.79 -23.01 41.50
CA LEU A 127 7.81 -22.38 42.34
C LEU A 127 7.39 -22.40 43.82
N SER A 128 8.34 -22.52 44.74
CA SER A 128 8.07 -22.45 46.19
C SER A 128 7.67 -21.02 46.61
N THR A 129 6.75 -20.93 47.58
CA THR A 129 6.35 -19.65 48.18
C THR A 129 7.52 -19.06 48.97
N GLY A 130 8.10 -17.95 48.50
CA GLY A 130 9.16 -17.21 49.22
C GLY A 130 10.46 -16.96 48.45
N THR A 131 10.52 -17.15 47.14
CA THR A 131 11.67 -16.73 46.33
C THR A 131 11.91 -15.23 46.46
N ALA A 132 13.07 -14.86 47.03
CA ALA A 132 13.49 -13.47 47.20
C ALA A 132 13.56 -12.73 45.85
N ALA A 133 13.17 -11.46 45.83
CA ALA A 133 13.35 -10.60 44.67
C ALA A 133 14.86 -10.50 44.32
N GLY A 134 15.25 -10.92 43.12
CA GLY A 134 16.63 -10.84 42.63
C GLY A 134 17.36 -12.19 42.40
N VAL A 135 16.75 -13.33 42.72
CA VAL A 135 17.29 -14.67 42.42
C VAL A 135 16.46 -15.34 41.32
N GLU A 136 17.09 -16.12 40.43
CA GLU A 136 16.36 -16.93 39.43
C GLU A 136 15.30 -17.79 40.12
N PRO A 137 14.04 -17.74 39.68
CA PRO A 137 12.97 -18.45 40.37
C PRO A 137 13.19 -19.96 40.40
N GLY A 138 13.17 -20.55 41.59
CA GLY A 138 13.37 -21.99 41.76
C GLY A 138 14.84 -22.40 41.80
N TRP A 139 15.74 -21.47 42.06
CA TRP A 139 17.15 -21.75 42.35
C TRP A 139 17.36 -22.24 43.80
N PRO A 140 18.21 -23.27 44.03
CA PRO A 140 18.88 -24.09 43.02
C PRO A 140 17.90 -25.04 42.30
N PRO A 141 18.04 -25.24 40.97
CA PRO A 141 17.10 -26.04 40.21
C PRO A 141 17.22 -27.52 40.55
N THR A 142 16.13 -28.09 41.05
CA THR A 142 16.03 -29.53 41.37
C THR A 142 15.84 -30.40 40.12
N TRP A 143 15.30 -29.81 39.05
CA TRP A 143 15.06 -30.50 37.79
C TRP A 143 16.29 -30.46 36.87
N ASN A 144 16.54 -31.57 36.17
CA ASN A 144 17.57 -31.70 35.13
C ASN A 144 16.87 -31.72 33.77
N SER A 145 17.22 -30.76 32.90
CA SER A 145 16.75 -30.70 31.53
C SER A 145 17.69 -31.50 30.62
N GLY A 146 17.14 -32.06 29.54
CA GLY A 146 17.88 -32.64 28.43
C GLY A 146 18.28 -31.60 27.36
N VAL A 147 18.12 -30.30 27.65
CA VAL A 147 18.55 -29.22 26.77
C VAL A 147 20.03 -29.34 26.43
N THR A 148 20.38 -29.13 25.17
CA THR A 148 21.76 -28.92 24.73
C THR A 148 21.86 -27.56 24.05
N TRP A 149 22.96 -26.86 24.26
CA TRP A 149 23.15 -25.51 23.72
C TRP A 149 24.60 -25.29 23.29
N ALA A 150 24.80 -24.27 22.47
CA ALA A 150 26.09 -23.73 22.07
C ALA A 150 26.03 -22.20 22.14
N VAL A 151 27.17 -21.57 22.42
CA VAL A 151 27.31 -20.11 22.46
C VAL A 151 28.55 -19.73 21.69
N GLY A 152 28.40 -18.80 20.74
CA GLY A 152 29.49 -18.25 19.93
C GLY A 152 29.59 -16.75 20.14
N LEU A 153 30.81 -16.25 20.38
CA LEU A 153 31.08 -14.82 20.40
C LEU A 153 31.22 -14.32 18.96
N LYS A 154 30.62 -13.17 18.65
CA LYS A 154 30.76 -12.56 17.33
C LYS A 154 32.19 -12.05 17.12
N PRO A 155 32.70 -12.02 15.85
CA PRO A 155 33.99 -11.41 15.56
C PRO A 155 34.06 -9.97 16.07
N GLY A 156 35.11 -9.66 16.83
CA GLY A 156 35.28 -8.34 17.47
C GLY A 156 34.80 -8.25 18.93
N THR A 157 34.16 -9.29 19.47
CA THR A 157 33.75 -9.34 20.89
C THR A 157 34.89 -9.81 21.80
N THR A 158 35.19 -9.02 22.83
CA THR A 158 36.18 -9.27 23.88
C THR A 158 35.52 -9.21 25.27
N PRO A 159 34.83 -10.29 25.70
CA PRO A 159 34.02 -10.23 26.91
C PRO A 159 34.82 -9.84 28.15
N ASN A 160 34.23 -9.00 29.00
CA ASN A 160 34.83 -8.43 30.22
C ASN A 160 36.03 -7.48 29.98
N ALA A 161 36.38 -7.15 28.74
CA ALA A 161 37.37 -6.13 28.46
C ALA A 161 36.73 -4.73 28.44
N THR A 162 37.47 -3.71 28.86
CA THR A 162 37.02 -2.32 28.80
C THR A 162 37.76 -1.58 27.68
N GLY A 163 37.06 -0.70 26.95
CA GLY A 163 37.68 0.25 26.00
C GLY A 163 37.51 -0.06 24.51
N GLN A 164 36.87 -1.15 24.11
CA GLN A 164 36.39 -1.37 22.74
C GLN A 164 34.95 -1.87 22.72
N PRO A 165 34.11 -1.40 21.78
CA PRO A 165 32.74 -1.88 21.67
C PRO A 165 32.73 -3.30 21.13
N ASP A 166 32.05 -4.19 21.85
CA ASP A 166 31.84 -5.56 21.42
C ASP A 166 30.83 -5.66 20.26
N ALA A 167 30.88 -6.76 19.53
CA ALA A 167 29.92 -7.07 18.47
C ALA A 167 28.71 -7.88 18.96
N GLY A 168 28.79 -8.43 20.18
CA GLY A 168 27.79 -9.30 20.81
C GLY A 168 28.08 -10.80 20.70
N TYR A 169 27.05 -11.63 20.80
CA TYR A 169 27.14 -13.09 20.87
C TYR A 169 25.88 -13.77 20.31
N VAL A 170 25.98 -15.07 20.06
CA VAL A 170 24.88 -15.90 19.57
C VAL A 170 24.72 -17.11 20.48
N VAL A 171 23.48 -17.43 20.83
CA VAL A 171 23.09 -18.65 21.56
C VAL A 171 22.25 -19.51 20.63
N GLU A 172 22.49 -20.83 20.62
CA GLU A 172 21.60 -21.82 20.02
C GLU A 172 21.30 -22.92 21.04
N ALA A 173 20.06 -23.37 21.11
CA ALA A 173 19.64 -24.45 22.00
C ALA A 173 18.61 -25.36 21.32
N ARG A 174 18.60 -26.63 21.71
CA ARG A 174 17.51 -27.56 21.39
C ARG A 174 16.99 -28.21 22.67
N ILE A 175 15.67 -28.24 22.81
CA ILE A 175 14.94 -28.65 24.01
C ILE A 175 14.05 -29.83 23.62
N PRO A 176 14.15 -31.00 24.27
CA PRO A 176 13.33 -32.16 23.92
C PRO A 176 11.84 -31.92 24.14
N TRP A 177 11.00 -32.27 23.17
CA TRP A 177 9.53 -32.17 23.33
C TRP A 177 8.99 -33.07 24.46
N SER A 178 9.61 -34.23 24.65
CA SER A 178 9.29 -35.18 25.72
C SER A 178 9.41 -34.56 27.12
N GLU A 179 10.30 -33.59 27.29
CA GLU A 179 10.51 -32.87 28.53
C GLU A 179 9.40 -31.84 28.80
N LEU A 180 8.94 -31.17 27.74
CA LEU A 180 7.87 -30.18 27.78
C LEU A 180 6.49 -30.82 27.96
N GLY A 181 6.35 -32.13 27.79
CA GLY A 181 5.06 -32.82 27.83
C GLY A 181 4.18 -32.52 26.62
N ALA A 182 4.78 -32.05 25.53
CA ALA A 182 4.12 -31.75 24.26
C ALA A 182 4.72 -32.59 23.15
N LYS A 183 4.01 -32.77 22.03
CA LYS A 183 4.54 -33.48 20.87
C LYS A 183 3.91 -32.96 19.57
N PRO A 184 4.71 -32.52 18.58
CA PRO A 184 4.22 -32.24 17.23
C PRO A 184 3.72 -33.50 16.52
N PRO A 185 2.85 -33.39 15.48
CA PRO A 185 2.31 -32.15 14.93
C PRO A 185 1.21 -31.56 15.82
N PHE A 186 1.25 -30.23 16.00
CA PHE A 186 0.24 -29.53 16.78
C PHE A 186 -1.07 -29.41 16.01
N LYS A 187 -2.20 -29.50 16.73
CA LYS A 187 -3.51 -29.22 16.13
C LYS A 187 -3.59 -27.75 15.72
N PRO A 188 -4.31 -27.40 14.64
CA PRO A 188 -4.50 -26.02 14.26
C PRO A 188 -5.00 -25.14 15.42
N GLY A 189 -4.34 -24.00 15.62
CA GLY A 189 -4.68 -23.06 16.71
C GLY A 189 -4.12 -23.43 18.10
N THR A 190 -3.36 -24.52 18.23
CA THR A 190 -2.60 -24.78 19.47
C THR A 190 -1.66 -23.61 19.73
N THR A 191 -1.61 -23.11 20.97
CA THR A 191 -0.72 -22.01 21.35
C THR A 191 0.16 -22.38 22.53
N MET A 192 1.32 -21.74 22.61
CA MET A 192 2.21 -21.74 23.77
C MET A 192 2.46 -20.30 24.23
N GLY A 193 2.68 -20.10 25.53
CA GLY A 193 3.14 -18.82 26.07
C GLY A 193 4.65 -18.73 25.95
N VAL A 194 5.15 -17.65 25.36
CA VAL A 194 6.58 -17.40 25.19
C VAL A 194 6.92 -16.01 25.69
N CYS A 195 8.04 -15.89 26.39
CA CYS A 195 8.64 -14.59 26.70
C CYS A 195 10.16 -14.69 26.51
N PHE A 196 10.71 -13.74 25.76
CA PHE A 196 12.14 -13.59 25.57
C PHE A 196 12.63 -12.43 26.42
N VAL A 197 13.77 -12.61 27.06
CA VAL A 197 14.42 -11.59 27.88
C VAL A 197 15.91 -11.55 27.54
N ASN A 198 16.41 -10.37 27.17
CA ASN A 198 17.84 -10.09 27.16
C ASN A 198 18.22 -9.52 28.53
N LEU A 199 19.00 -10.28 29.28
CA LEU A 199 19.62 -9.82 30.51
C LEU A 199 20.92 -9.13 30.11
N CYS A 200 20.94 -7.81 30.20
CA CYS A 200 22.15 -7.02 30.09
C CYS A 200 22.54 -6.61 31.51
N ARG A 201 23.83 -6.69 31.87
CA ARG A 201 24.32 -6.19 33.16
C ARG A 201 24.87 -4.76 33.03
N PRO A 202 24.15 -3.73 33.49
CA PRO A 202 24.63 -2.35 33.55
C PRO A 202 25.29 -1.98 34.90
N GLU A 203 25.82 -2.92 35.68
CA GLU A 203 26.35 -2.65 37.05
C GLU A 203 27.56 -1.70 37.12
N MET A 204 27.86 -0.90 36.10
CA MET A 204 28.75 0.27 36.22
C MET A 204 28.22 1.62 35.66
N SER A 205 26.96 1.79 35.21
CA SER A 205 26.55 3.16 34.82
C SER A 205 25.11 3.64 34.99
N ILE A 206 24.09 2.81 35.26
CA ILE A 206 22.74 3.38 35.47
C ILE A 206 21.97 2.62 36.56
N ALA A 207 21.80 3.27 37.72
CA ALA A 207 20.80 2.87 38.71
C ALA A 207 19.41 2.89 38.04
N GLY A 208 18.81 1.70 37.86
CA GLY A 208 17.49 1.54 37.24
C GLY A 208 17.46 0.90 35.84
N GLY A 209 18.54 0.26 35.38
CA GLY A 209 18.57 -0.48 34.11
C GLY A 209 17.50 -1.57 34.02
N LYS A 210 16.76 -1.60 32.90
CA LYS A 210 15.67 -2.54 32.62
C LYS A 210 16.15 -3.59 31.61
N PRO A 211 15.87 -4.89 31.81
CA PRO A 211 16.18 -5.89 30.79
C PRO A 211 15.32 -5.69 29.53
N LEU A 212 15.85 -6.01 28.35
CA LEU A 212 15.07 -6.03 27.12
C LEU A 212 14.11 -7.22 27.18
N SER A 213 12.83 -7.02 26.86
CA SER A 213 11.86 -8.11 26.84
C SER A 213 10.91 -8.00 25.67
N SER A 214 10.39 -9.15 25.22
CA SER A 214 9.27 -9.22 24.27
C SER A 214 7.96 -8.64 24.83
N LEU A 215 7.90 -8.28 26.11
CA LEU A 215 6.78 -7.62 26.76
C LEU A 215 7.11 -6.15 27.04
N ALA A 216 6.51 -5.21 26.29
CA ALA A 216 6.86 -3.79 26.37
C ALA A 216 6.22 -3.04 27.55
N ALA A 217 5.25 -3.64 28.27
CA ALA A 217 4.32 -2.91 29.15
C ALA A 217 4.57 -3.01 30.66
N THR A 218 5.47 -3.85 31.16
CA THR A 218 5.62 -4.02 32.62
C THR A 218 6.85 -3.33 33.16
N ARG A 219 6.66 -2.11 33.70
CA ARG A 219 7.62 -1.39 34.58
C ARG A 219 8.09 -2.20 35.80
N GLN A 220 7.53 -3.38 36.01
CA GLN A 220 7.99 -4.41 36.93
C GLN A 220 7.80 -5.75 36.22
N LEU A 221 8.84 -6.26 35.56
CA LEU A 221 8.87 -7.67 35.17
C LEU A 221 8.72 -8.47 36.47
N THR A 222 7.53 -9.01 36.71
CA THR A 222 7.43 -10.29 37.41
C THR A 222 7.49 -11.32 36.29
N PRO A 223 8.67 -11.88 35.92
CA PRO A 223 8.81 -13.02 35.00
C PRO A 223 8.11 -14.30 35.52
N LEU A 224 7.19 -14.14 36.47
CA LEU A 224 6.53 -15.13 37.30
C LEU A 224 5.04 -15.34 36.94
N LYS A 225 4.50 -14.61 35.97
CA LYS A 225 3.08 -14.72 35.57
C LYS A 225 2.95 -15.19 34.11
N PRO A 226 2.81 -16.51 33.86
CA PRO A 226 2.66 -17.06 32.51
C PRO A 226 1.52 -16.47 31.69
N SER A 227 0.43 -16.04 32.35
CA SER A 227 -0.71 -15.36 31.73
C SER A 227 -0.35 -14.02 31.06
N LEU A 228 0.83 -13.44 31.34
CA LEU A 228 1.30 -12.21 30.71
C LEU A 228 2.21 -12.47 29.50
N TRP A 229 2.59 -13.73 29.25
CA TRP A 229 3.51 -14.07 28.16
C TRP A 229 2.81 -14.05 26.82
N GLN A 230 3.56 -13.73 25.75
CA GLN A 230 3.00 -13.67 24.41
C GLN A 230 2.48 -15.05 24.02
N ARG A 231 1.24 -15.14 23.56
CA ARG A 231 0.71 -16.38 22.99
C ARG A 231 1.20 -16.51 21.56
N VAL A 232 1.81 -17.66 21.26
CA VAL A 232 2.37 -17.98 19.96
C VAL A 232 1.73 -19.27 19.47
N ARG A 233 1.27 -19.28 18.23
CA ARG A 233 0.65 -20.47 17.61
C ARG A 233 1.67 -21.54 17.29
N SER A 234 1.66 -22.66 17.97
CA SER A 234 2.62 -23.75 17.82
C SER A 234 2.53 -24.47 16.47
N ASP A 235 1.46 -24.27 15.69
CA ASP A 235 1.24 -24.87 14.37
C ASP A 235 1.77 -24.00 13.21
N TRP A 236 2.73 -23.10 13.45
CA TRP A 236 3.23 -22.14 12.46
C TRP A 236 3.92 -22.78 11.22
N GLN A 237 4.25 -24.08 11.27
CA GLN A 237 4.74 -24.83 10.10
C GLN A 237 3.61 -25.36 9.19
N GLY A 238 2.37 -25.35 9.68
CA GLY A 238 1.18 -25.75 8.91
C GLY A 238 0.69 -24.67 7.94
N PRO A 239 -0.43 -24.92 7.25
CA PRO A 239 -1.07 -23.93 6.39
C PRO A 239 -1.42 -22.64 7.13
N LEU A 240 -1.33 -21.50 6.46
CA LEU A 240 -1.88 -20.24 6.96
C LEU A 240 -3.40 -20.38 7.15
N PRO A 241 -3.96 -20.06 8.34
CA PRO A 241 -5.40 -20.17 8.56
C PRO A 241 -6.25 -19.30 7.64
N ILE A 242 -5.76 -18.10 7.31
CA ILE A 242 -6.43 -17.20 6.39
C ILE A 242 -5.58 -17.12 5.13
N ARG A 243 -6.06 -17.72 4.04
CA ARG A 243 -5.40 -17.71 2.74
C ARG A 243 -6.43 -17.60 1.64
N GLY A 244 -6.32 -16.56 0.84
CA GLY A 244 -7.45 -16.17 0.02
C GLY A 244 -7.19 -15.01 -0.92
N LEU A 245 -8.28 -14.54 -1.51
CA LEU A 245 -8.29 -13.50 -2.52
C LEU A 245 -9.11 -12.30 -2.03
N VAL A 246 -8.65 -11.10 -2.38
CA VAL A 246 -9.46 -9.88 -2.35
C VAL A 246 -9.85 -9.57 -3.79
N GLU A 247 -11.14 -9.31 -3.99
CA GLU A 247 -11.73 -9.20 -5.32
C GLU A 247 -12.81 -8.13 -5.37
N PRO A 248 -13.02 -7.45 -6.50
CA PRO A 248 -14.17 -6.58 -6.63
C PRO A 248 -15.47 -7.41 -6.58
N LEU A 249 -16.46 -6.92 -5.82
CA LEU A 249 -17.84 -7.36 -5.99
C LEU A 249 -18.28 -6.98 -7.42
N PRO A 250 -18.72 -7.94 -8.26
CA PRO A 250 -19.00 -7.68 -9.67
C PRO A 250 -20.35 -6.98 -9.89
N LEU A 251 -20.57 -5.87 -9.18
CA LEU A 251 -21.72 -5.00 -9.25
C LEU A 251 -21.24 -3.56 -9.41
N TRP A 252 -21.98 -2.74 -10.14
CA TRP A 252 -21.64 -1.33 -10.33
C TRP A 252 -22.21 -0.47 -9.21
N LEU A 253 -23.50 -0.64 -8.89
CA LEU A 253 -24.20 0.07 -7.80
C LEU A 253 -24.03 1.60 -7.79
N GLY A 254 -23.77 2.19 -8.95
CA GLY A 254 -23.54 3.62 -9.11
C GLY A 254 -22.17 4.11 -8.65
N SER A 255 -21.22 3.19 -8.44
CA SER A 255 -19.86 3.53 -8.03
C SER A 255 -19.17 4.39 -9.11
N PRO A 256 -18.53 5.50 -8.73
CA PRO A 256 -17.75 6.34 -9.64
C PRO A 256 -16.33 5.78 -9.89
N ASP A 257 -15.95 4.70 -9.21
CA ASP A 257 -14.64 4.08 -9.39
C ASP A 257 -14.62 3.27 -10.70
N PRO A 258 -13.68 3.56 -11.62
CA PRO A 258 -13.61 2.92 -12.93
C PRO A 258 -13.56 1.39 -12.88
N GLN A 259 -13.06 0.79 -11.79
CA GLN A 259 -13.02 -0.66 -11.65
C GLN A 259 -14.42 -1.29 -11.64
N TYR A 260 -15.41 -0.58 -11.08
CA TYR A 260 -16.79 -1.07 -10.97
C TYR A 260 -17.66 -0.61 -12.15
N GLU A 261 -17.27 0.45 -12.86
CA GLU A 261 -17.95 0.89 -14.07
C GLU A 261 -17.97 -0.21 -15.16
N ALA A 262 -16.95 -1.07 -15.18
CA ALA A 262 -16.91 -2.26 -16.04
C ALA A 262 -18.09 -3.22 -15.81
N PHE A 263 -18.75 -3.18 -14.63
CA PHE A 263 -19.92 -4.00 -14.32
C PHE A 263 -21.25 -3.32 -14.64
N LYS A 264 -21.25 -2.04 -15.05
CA LYS A 264 -22.47 -1.25 -15.28
C LYS A 264 -23.44 -1.91 -16.25
N THR A 265 -22.94 -2.50 -17.33
CA THR A 265 -23.77 -3.20 -18.32
C THR A 265 -24.01 -4.67 -17.97
N ALA A 266 -23.19 -5.24 -17.09
CA ALA A 266 -23.17 -6.67 -16.79
C ALA A 266 -23.91 -7.03 -15.49
N GLU A 267 -24.20 -6.06 -14.60
CA GLU A 267 -24.80 -6.33 -13.29
C GLU A 267 -26.21 -6.93 -13.40
N ALA A 268 -26.98 -6.58 -14.45
CA ALA A 268 -28.31 -7.14 -14.72
C ALA A 268 -28.29 -8.38 -15.66
N ASP A 269 -27.16 -8.65 -16.32
CA ASP A 269 -27.03 -9.75 -17.29
C ASP A 269 -27.01 -11.10 -16.58
N SER A 270 -27.91 -12.02 -16.99
CA SER A 270 -27.94 -13.40 -16.48
C SER A 270 -26.67 -14.20 -16.75
N ARG A 271 -25.87 -13.82 -17.75
CA ARG A 271 -24.56 -14.40 -18.06
C ARG A 271 -23.40 -13.52 -17.62
N GLY A 272 -23.71 -12.40 -16.96
CA GLY A 272 -22.71 -11.52 -16.38
C GLY A 272 -21.96 -12.17 -15.23
N PRO A 273 -20.79 -11.62 -14.84
CA PRO A 273 -19.91 -12.21 -13.82
C PRO A 273 -20.56 -12.31 -12.43
N TRP A 274 -21.65 -11.58 -12.17
CA TRP A 274 -22.39 -11.69 -10.92
C TRP A 274 -23.45 -12.79 -10.92
N LEU A 275 -24.31 -12.84 -11.94
CA LEU A 275 -25.50 -13.70 -11.96
C LEU A 275 -25.24 -15.08 -12.57
N ASP A 276 -24.10 -15.31 -13.22
CA ASP A 276 -23.73 -16.62 -13.76
C ASP A 276 -23.23 -17.56 -12.65
N ARG A 277 -24.14 -18.41 -12.16
CA ARG A 277 -23.85 -19.45 -11.15
C ARG A 277 -22.80 -20.46 -11.61
N SER A 278 -22.73 -20.78 -12.90
CA SER A 278 -21.75 -21.76 -13.40
C SER A 278 -20.32 -21.22 -13.26
N GLN A 279 -20.13 -19.93 -13.55
CA GLN A 279 -18.84 -19.27 -13.36
C GLN A 279 -18.44 -19.23 -11.88
N TRP A 280 -19.38 -18.90 -10.98
CA TRP A 280 -19.12 -18.92 -9.54
C TRP A 280 -18.80 -20.31 -9.00
N THR A 281 -19.50 -21.35 -9.43
CA THR A 281 -19.19 -22.74 -9.04
C THR A 281 -17.78 -23.12 -9.49
N ALA A 282 -17.43 -22.87 -10.76
CA ALA A 282 -16.09 -23.16 -11.27
C ALA A 282 -15.01 -22.38 -10.51
N ARG A 283 -15.27 -21.11 -10.20
CA ARG A 283 -14.37 -20.25 -9.42
C ARG A 283 -14.12 -20.78 -8.01
N LEU A 284 -15.18 -21.09 -7.26
CA LEU A 284 -15.09 -21.57 -5.88
C LEU A 284 -14.47 -22.97 -5.83
N ALA A 285 -14.79 -23.84 -6.78
CA ALA A 285 -14.13 -25.14 -6.92
C ALA A 285 -12.63 -25.00 -7.21
N HIS A 286 -12.24 -24.03 -8.05
CA HIS A 286 -10.84 -23.75 -8.33
C HIS A 286 -10.09 -23.24 -7.09
N MET A 287 -10.68 -22.29 -6.34
CA MET A 287 -10.13 -21.82 -5.06
C MET A 287 -9.93 -23.00 -4.10
N ARG A 288 -10.92 -23.88 -3.97
CA ARG A 288 -10.79 -25.10 -3.15
C ARG A 288 -9.68 -26.03 -3.64
N SER A 289 -9.54 -26.24 -4.94
CA SER A 289 -8.44 -27.07 -5.49
C SER A 289 -7.05 -26.48 -5.21
N GLN A 290 -6.98 -25.17 -5.03
CA GLN A 290 -5.78 -24.44 -4.62
C GLN A 290 -5.64 -24.37 -3.10
N ASN A 291 -6.51 -25.04 -2.34
CA ASN A 291 -6.59 -24.97 -0.88
C ASN A 291 -6.84 -23.55 -0.34
N LEU A 292 -7.37 -22.61 -1.13
CA LEU A 292 -7.78 -21.30 -0.63
C LEU A 292 -9.09 -21.40 0.16
N ASN A 293 -9.23 -20.62 1.23
CA ASN A 293 -10.36 -20.73 2.15
C ASN A 293 -11.02 -19.39 2.51
N THR A 294 -10.56 -18.28 1.93
CA THR A 294 -11.10 -16.94 2.21
C THR A 294 -11.33 -16.19 0.91
N LEU A 295 -12.49 -15.54 0.78
CA LEU A 295 -12.81 -14.63 -0.31
C LEU A 295 -13.33 -13.31 0.27
N LEU A 296 -12.63 -12.21 0.00
CA LEU A 296 -13.02 -10.88 0.42
C LEU A 296 -13.55 -10.10 -0.78
N LEU A 297 -14.87 -9.86 -0.81
CA LEU A 297 -15.55 -9.11 -1.88
C LEU A 297 -15.59 -7.63 -1.52
N ARG A 298 -14.82 -6.82 -2.24
CA ARG A 298 -14.65 -5.38 -2.04
C ARG A 298 -15.65 -4.57 -2.83
N HIS A 299 -16.29 -3.60 -2.18
CA HIS A 299 -17.12 -2.59 -2.85
C HIS A 299 -17.26 -1.33 -1.98
N ALA A 300 -17.47 -0.16 -2.62
CA ALA A 300 -17.69 1.11 -1.92
C ALA A 300 -18.98 1.17 -1.11
N ASN A 301 -20.06 0.67 -1.70
CA ASN A 301 -21.35 0.59 -1.01
C ASN A 301 -22.12 -0.68 -1.40
N PRO A 302 -21.67 -1.88 -0.97
CA PRO A 302 -22.35 -3.12 -1.31
C PRO A 302 -23.75 -3.21 -0.70
N LEU A 303 -23.99 -2.51 0.42
CA LEU A 303 -25.26 -2.52 1.14
C LEU A 303 -26.42 -1.99 0.29
N ARG A 304 -26.15 -1.04 -0.61
CA ARG A 304 -27.13 -0.48 -1.54
C ARG A 304 -27.82 -1.53 -2.42
N GLY A 305 -27.06 -2.52 -2.90
CA GLY A 305 -27.58 -3.58 -3.76
C GLY A 305 -28.03 -4.85 -3.03
N LEU A 306 -27.61 -5.02 -1.77
CA LEU A 306 -27.82 -6.24 -0.98
C LEU A 306 -28.87 -6.10 0.13
N LEU A 307 -29.29 -4.88 0.47
CA LEU A 307 -30.33 -4.64 1.48
C LEU A 307 -31.47 -3.78 0.93
N GLU A 308 -32.70 -4.27 1.07
CA GLU A 308 -33.91 -3.61 0.58
C GLU A 308 -34.17 -2.30 1.34
N GLY A 309 -34.26 -1.15 0.67
CA GLY A 309 -34.53 0.13 1.34
C GLY A 309 -33.37 0.68 2.19
N ALA A 310 -32.14 0.17 2.03
CA ALA A 310 -30.95 0.77 2.66
C ALA A 310 -30.67 2.21 2.17
N GLU A 311 -31.16 2.58 0.99
CA GLU A 311 -31.01 3.92 0.41
C GLU A 311 -31.69 5.03 1.21
N GLY A 312 -32.76 4.73 1.95
CA GLY A 312 -33.45 5.71 2.79
C GLY A 312 -32.82 5.94 4.17
N GLN A 313 -31.90 5.07 4.60
CA GLN A 313 -31.32 5.10 5.96
C GLN A 313 -29.86 5.56 5.99
N ILE A 314 -29.11 5.41 4.90
CA ILE A 314 -27.73 5.91 4.78
C ILE A 314 -27.83 7.19 3.94
N SER A 315 -27.97 8.35 4.59
CA SER A 315 -28.33 9.59 3.88
C SER A 315 -27.34 9.95 2.76
N ASP A 316 -27.88 10.28 1.59
CA ASP A 316 -27.21 10.72 0.34
C ASP A 316 -26.34 11.99 0.47
N THR A 317 -26.16 12.57 1.66
CA THR A 317 -25.37 13.80 1.81
C THR A 317 -23.86 13.62 1.59
N GLN A 318 -23.37 12.38 1.40
CA GLN A 318 -21.95 12.10 1.20
C GLN A 318 -21.55 11.61 -0.21
N LEU A 319 -22.49 11.41 -1.14
CA LEU A 319 -22.19 10.98 -2.52
C LEU A 319 -23.02 11.78 -3.54
N THR A 320 -22.44 12.91 -3.96
CA THR A 320 -22.69 13.72 -5.18
C THR A 320 -24.14 13.88 -5.70
N THR A 321 -24.54 15.15 -5.72
CA THR A 321 -25.74 15.75 -6.31
C THR A 321 -25.95 15.45 -7.81
N SER A 322 -26.99 14.68 -8.16
CA SER A 322 -27.94 14.96 -9.26
C SER A 322 -28.88 13.79 -9.66
N ALA A 323 -29.04 12.73 -8.85
CA ALA A 323 -30.14 11.76 -9.04
C ALA A 323 -30.85 11.22 -7.76
N PRO A 324 -30.89 11.88 -6.58
CA PRO A 324 -31.16 11.16 -5.33
C PRO A 324 -32.67 11.03 -5.00
N ALA A 325 -33.49 11.99 -5.39
CA ALA A 325 -34.91 12.02 -5.00
C ALA A 325 -35.77 10.90 -5.63
N ALA A 326 -35.33 10.34 -6.76
CA ALA A 326 -35.99 9.21 -7.41
C ALA A 326 -35.50 7.85 -6.90
N LEU A 327 -34.19 7.72 -6.62
CA LEU A 327 -33.58 6.49 -6.10
C LEU A 327 -33.98 6.22 -4.64
N ALA A 328 -34.01 7.24 -3.77
CA ALA A 328 -34.43 7.10 -2.37
C ALA A 328 -35.88 6.56 -2.19
N LYS A 329 -36.72 6.60 -3.24
CA LYS A 329 -38.08 6.03 -3.24
C LYS A 329 -38.18 4.63 -3.86
N ALA A 330 -37.18 4.13 -4.59
CA ALA A 330 -37.30 2.93 -5.42
C ALA A 330 -36.29 1.80 -5.13
N GLY A 331 -35.18 2.05 -4.42
CA GLY A 331 -34.09 1.07 -4.35
C GLY A 331 -33.23 1.12 -5.63
N TRP A 332 -31.94 0.75 -5.54
CA TRP A 332 -31.06 0.70 -6.72
C TRP A 332 -31.59 -0.26 -7.79
N PHE A 333 -32.11 -1.39 -7.33
CA PHE A 333 -32.77 -2.40 -8.15
C PHE A 333 -34.28 -2.29 -7.98
N SER A 334 -35.04 -2.59 -9.04
CA SER A 334 -36.47 -2.85 -8.90
C SER A 334 -36.71 -3.99 -7.91
N SER A 335 -37.90 -4.09 -7.30
CA SER A 335 -38.17 -5.12 -6.28
C SER A 335 -37.90 -6.56 -6.78
N SER A 336 -38.21 -6.86 -8.04
CA SER A 336 -37.95 -8.19 -8.65
C SER A 336 -36.45 -8.43 -8.89
N GLU A 337 -35.71 -7.41 -9.36
CA GLU A 337 -34.26 -7.48 -9.49
C GLU A 337 -33.59 -7.62 -8.13
N PHE A 338 -34.01 -6.85 -7.12
CA PHE A 338 -33.48 -6.96 -5.77
C PHE A 338 -33.60 -8.39 -5.22
N VAL A 339 -34.77 -9.02 -5.37
CA VAL A 339 -34.97 -10.43 -4.97
C VAL A 339 -33.98 -11.34 -5.69
N ARG A 340 -33.81 -11.16 -7.01
CA ARG A 340 -32.86 -11.94 -7.81
C ARG A 340 -31.41 -11.77 -7.34
N HIS A 341 -30.95 -10.55 -7.06
CA HIS A 341 -29.59 -10.26 -6.57
C HIS A 341 -29.37 -10.79 -5.15
N ARG A 342 -30.38 -10.67 -4.27
CA ARG A 342 -30.37 -11.24 -2.92
C ARG A 342 -30.24 -12.75 -2.97
N ASP A 343 -31.05 -13.41 -3.80
CA ASP A 343 -31.05 -14.86 -3.92
C ASP A 343 -29.77 -15.37 -4.59
N GLN A 344 -29.19 -14.59 -5.51
CA GLN A 344 -27.86 -14.88 -6.04
C GLN A 344 -26.79 -14.83 -4.94
N PHE A 345 -26.76 -13.78 -4.12
CA PHE A 345 -25.74 -13.68 -3.07
C PHE A 345 -25.88 -14.79 -2.03
N ARG A 346 -27.11 -15.13 -1.61
CA ARG A 346 -27.37 -16.29 -0.74
C ARG A 346 -26.83 -17.58 -1.35
N TRP A 347 -27.07 -17.79 -2.64
CA TRP A 347 -26.54 -18.96 -3.33
C TRP A 347 -25.00 -18.98 -3.37
N VAL A 348 -24.35 -17.84 -3.65
CA VAL A 348 -22.87 -17.72 -3.64
C VAL A 348 -22.30 -18.07 -2.27
N LEU A 349 -22.92 -17.55 -1.19
CA LEU A 349 -22.48 -17.84 0.19
C LEU A 349 -22.61 -19.33 0.52
N ALA A 350 -23.75 -19.95 0.20
CA ALA A 350 -23.97 -21.38 0.42
C ALA A 350 -23.04 -22.27 -0.42
N GLU A 351 -22.73 -21.87 -1.66
CA GLU A 351 -21.77 -22.56 -2.53
C GLU A 351 -20.34 -22.44 -2.00
N ALA A 352 -19.96 -21.25 -1.51
CA ALA A 352 -18.65 -21.02 -0.91
C ALA A 352 -18.46 -21.84 0.37
N ALA A 353 -19.47 -21.86 1.25
CA ALA A 353 -19.48 -22.68 2.46
C ALA A 353 -19.29 -24.17 2.16
N ARG A 354 -19.97 -24.71 1.14
CA ARG A 354 -19.80 -26.11 0.66
C ARG A 354 -18.39 -26.42 0.16
N ASN A 355 -17.65 -25.39 -0.26
CA ASN A 355 -16.25 -25.48 -0.67
C ASN A 355 -15.25 -25.14 0.43
N GLY A 356 -15.71 -24.87 1.66
CA GLY A 356 -14.85 -24.50 2.78
C GLY A 356 -14.29 -23.07 2.68
N ILE A 357 -14.96 -22.19 1.94
CA ILE A 357 -14.54 -20.81 1.69
C ILE A 357 -15.38 -19.85 2.52
N ALA A 358 -14.73 -19.08 3.40
CA ALA A 358 -15.32 -17.98 4.14
C ALA A 358 -15.42 -16.74 3.26
N VAL A 359 -16.64 -16.24 3.04
CA VAL A 359 -16.87 -15.02 2.25
C VAL A 359 -17.09 -13.84 3.19
N HIS A 360 -16.33 -12.77 2.97
CA HIS A 360 -16.43 -11.51 3.70
C HIS A 360 -16.76 -10.38 2.72
N LEU A 361 -17.47 -9.35 3.17
CA LEU A 361 -17.66 -8.10 2.39
C LEU A 361 -16.74 -7.01 2.92
N LEU A 362 -15.88 -6.45 2.08
CA LEU A 362 -15.06 -5.29 2.41
C LEU A 362 -15.79 -4.01 2.00
N LEU A 363 -16.16 -3.23 3.03
CA LEU A 363 -16.60 -1.85 2.90
C LEU A 363 -15.36 -0.99 2.71
N ASP A 364 -15.04 -0.69 1.45
CA ASP A 364 -13.89 0.12 1.09
C ASP A 364 -14.39 1.35 0.36
N GLY A 365 -14.27 2.56 0.92
CA GLY A 365 -14.97 3.77 0.43
C GLY A 365 -14.57 4.25 -0.97
N GLY A 366 -13.90 3.39 -1.76
CA GLY A 366 -13.09 3.73 -2.91
C GLY A 366 -12.03 4.73 -2.51
N ASP A 367 -11.03 4.93 -3.36
CA ASP A 367 -10.26 6.16 -3.21
C ASP A 367 -11.12 7.38 -3.57
N ALA A 368 -12.36 7.24 -4.07
CA ALA A 368 -13.22 8.28 -4.64
C ALA A 368 -12.96 9.66 -4.00
N PRO A 369 -12.46 10.66 -4.75
CA PRO A 369 -11.94 11.90 -4.18
C PRO A 369 -12.90 12.46 -3.12
N ASN A 370 -12.34 12.90 -1.98
CA ASN A 370 -13.08 13.64 -0.96
C ASN A 370 -14.03 14.62 -1.63
N ALA A 371 -15.29 14.63 -1.18
CA ALA A 371 -16.37 15.58 -1.48
C ALA A 371 -16.12 16.53 -2.67
N VAL A 372 -16.84 16.31 -3.78
CA VAL A 372 -17.07 17.27 -4.89
C VAL A 372 -16.00 18.36 -4.96
N ASP A 373 -14.83 18.06 -5.53
CA ASP A 373 -13.94 19.14 -5.94
C ASP A 373 -14.70 19.95 -7.01
N PRO A 374 -15.10 21.22 -6.75
CA PRO A 374 -15.80 22.04 -7.72
C PRO A 374 -14.95 22.31 -8.99
N CYS A 375 -13.68 21.90 -9.00
CA CYS A 375 -12.75 22.05 -10.11
C CYS A 375 -12.72 20.88 -11.09
N ARG A 376 -13.56 19.85 -10.91
CA ARG A 376 -13.59 18.70 -11.82
C ARG A 376 -14.30 19.01 -13.16
N PRO A 377 -13.69 18.71 -14.32
CA PRO A 377 -14.34 18.88 -15.61
C PRO A 377 -15.47 17.85 -15.80
N GLY A 378 -16.67 18.33 -16.19
CA GLY A 378 -17.78 17.48 -16.66
C GLY A 378 -18.96 17.26 -15.71
N SER A 379 -18.93 17.74 -14.47
CA SER A 379 -20.11 17.70 -13.58
C SER A 379 -21.04 18.89 -13.86
N GLN A 380 -21.99 18.75 -14.79
CA GLN A 380 -23.10 19.70 -14.93
C GLN A 380 -24.08 19.53 -13.75
N PRO A 381 -24.32 20.55 -12.90
CA PRO A 381 -25.45 20.54 -11.99
C PRO A 381 -26.70 21.03 -12.74
N ALA A 382 -27.77 20.24 -12.72
CA ALA A 382 -29.08 20.70 -13.13
C ALA A 382 -29.57 21.84 -12.21
N THR A 383 -30.13 22.87 -12.82
CA THR A 383 -30.59 24.14 -12.26
C THR A 383 -31.48 24.02 -11.01
N ALA A 384 -31.08 24.64 -9.90
CA ALA A 384 -31.95 24.98 -8.77
C ALA A 384 -31.56 26.36 -8.19
N PRO A 385 -32.51 27.17 -7.68
CA PRO A 385 -32.27 28.58 -7.33
C PRO A 385 -31.57 28.74 -5.98
N ALA A 386 -30.70 29.76 -5.92
CA ALA A 386 -29.88 30.11 -4.77
C ALA A 386 -30.70 30.70 -3.61
N ALA A 387 -30.60 30.06 -2.44
CA ALA A 387 -30.90 30.69 -1.16
C ALA A 387 -29.82 30.30 -0.13
N SER A 388 -29.13 31.35 0.34
CA SER A 388 -28.19 31.43 1.46
C SER A 388 -27.98 30.17 2.30
N ARG A 389 -26.78 29.58 2.19
CA ARG A 389 -26.23 28.66 3.20
C ARG A 389 -24.82 29.11 3.55
N VAL A 390 -24.67 29.57 4.80
CA VAL A 390 -23.40 29.60 5.51
C VAL A 390 -22.84 28.18 5.46
N ALA A 391 -21.65 28.02 4.87
CA ALA A 391 -21.00 26.72 4.73
C ALA A 391 -20.65 26.15 6.10
N PRO A 392 -21.13 24.94 6.47
CA PRO A 392 -20.55 24.24 7.61
C PRO A 392 -19.10 23.91 7.26
N THR A 393 -18.19 24.20 8.19
CA THR A 393 -16.82 23.67 8.21
C THR A 393 -16.82 22.19 7.84
N VAL A 394 -15.92 21.78 6.94
CA VAL A 394 -15.68 20.39 6.55
C VAL A 394 -15.06 19.64 7.74
N GLY A 395 -15.87 19.39 8.77
CA GLY A 395 -15.80 18.14 9.50
C GLY A 395 -16.56 17.12 8.66
N GLU A 396 -16.04 15.91 8.56
CA GLU A 396 -16.78 14.76 8.03
C GLU A 396 -18.23 14.87 8.52
N ALA A 397 -19.19 15.03 7.60
CA ALA A 397 -20.60 15.00 8.00
C ALA A 397 -20.80 13.72 8.83
N PRO A 398 -21.32 13.80 10.07
CA PRO A 398 -21.33 12.65 10.95
C PRO A 398 -22.06 11.52 10.26
N VAL A 399 -21.33 10.44 9.98
CA VAL A 399 -21.89 9.19 9.52
C VAL A 399 -23.01 8.83 10.50
N ASP A 400 -24.24 8.60 10.03
CA ASP A 400 -25.36 8.17 10.88
C ASP A 400 -25.03 6.77 11.40
N GLY A 401 -24.29 6.76 12.51
CA GLY A 401 -23.80 5.56 13.16
C GLY A 401 -24.90 4.56 13.51
N PRO A 402 -26.03 5.00 14.09
CA PRO A 402 -27.21 4.15 14.27
C PRO A 402 -27.70 3.50 12.97
N ALA A 403 -27.69 4.20 11.84
CA ALA A 403 -28.07 3.60 10.55
C ALA A 403 -27.10 2.49 10.11
N ILE A 404 -25.79 2.68 10.27
CA ILE A 404 -24.81 1.62 9.99
C ILE A 404 -25.05 0.40 10.87
N ALA A 405 -25.25 0.59 12.18
CA ALA A 405 -25.50 -0.52 13.10
C ALA A 405 -26.73 -1.33 12.68
N ARG A 406 -27.85 -0.66 12.32
CA ARG A 406 -29.06 -1.31 11.80
C ARG A 406 -28.83 -2.03 10.48
N ALA A 407 -28.08 -1.43 9.55
CA ALA A 407 -27.77 -2.03 8.27
C ALA A 407 -26.92 -3.30 8.44
N VAL A 408 -25.91 -3.27 9.31
CA VAL A 408 -25.10 -4.45 9.65
C VAL A 408 -25.95 -5.55 10.27
N ALA A 409 -26.79 -5.22 11.26
CA ALA A 409 -27.67 -6.19 11.89
C ALA A 409 -28.56 -6.90 10.86
N ARG A 410 -29.20 -6.10 10.00
CA ARG A 410 -30.07 -6.59 8.94
C ARG A 410 -29.32 -7.39 7.87
N LEU A 411 -28.06 -7.06 7.60
CA LEU A 411 -27.22 -7.82 6.67
C LEU A 411 -27.05 -9.26 7.13
N PHE A 412 -26.66 -9.47 8.39
CA PHE A 412 -26.48 -10.82 8.92
C PHE A 412 -27.80 -11.57 9.14
N ASP A 413 -28.89 -10.85 9.44
CA ASP A 413 -30.23 -11.45 9.45
C ASP A 413 -30.65 -11.92 8.04
N THR A 414 -30.26 -11.18 6.99
CA THR A 414 -30.59 -11.50 5.60
C THR A 414 -29.69 -12.59 5.02
N TYR A 415 -28.42 -12.62 5.44
CA TYR A 415 -27.35 -13.48 4.93
C TYR A 415 -26.59 -14.16 6.09
N PRO A 416 -27.20 -15.18 6.74
CA PRO A 416 -26.58 -15.85 7.89
C PRO A 416 -25.29 -16.62 7.55
N ASP A 417 -25.11 -17.02 6.28
CA ASP A 417 -23.90 -17.71 5.80
C ASP A 417 -22.73 -16.75 5.51
N LEU A 418 -22.93 -15.43 5.62
CA LEU A 418 -21.86 -14.46 5.44
C LEU A 418 -20.85 -14.58 6.59
N ALA A 419 -19.57 -14.82 6.28
CA ALA A 419 -18.56 -15.06 7.30
C ALA A 419 -18.17 -13.79 8.07
N GLY A 420 -18.37 -12.60 7.51
CA GLY A 420 -18.06 -11.35 8.19
C GLY A 420 -18.06 -10.10 7.31
N LEU A 421 -17.67 -8.97 7.91
CA LEU A 421 -17.41 -7.70 7.22
C LEU A 421 -15.96 -7.29 7.41
N ALA A 422 -15.42 -6.55 6.45
CA ALA A 422 -14.17 -5.82 6.59
C ALA A 422 -14.39 -4.31 6.47
N ALA A 423 -13.70 -3.53 7.29
CA ALA A 423 -13.69 -2.07 7.23
C ALA A 423 -12.37 -1.59 6.61
N GLY A 424 -12.45 -1.01 5.40
CA GLY A 424 -11.32 -0.37 4.73
C GLY A 424 -10.95 1.00 5.32
N PRO A 425 -9.95 1.69 4.76
CA PRO A 425 -9.40 2.96 5.29
C PRO A 425 -10.41 4.08 5.55
N ARG A 426 -11.57 4.08 4.90
CA ARG A 426 -12.63 5.09 5.12
C ARG A 426 -13.72 4.65 6.10
N PHE A 427 -13.80 3.36 6.38
CA PHE A 427 -14.78 2.77 7.28
C PHE A 427 -14.18 2.38 8.63
N ASN A 428 -12.89 2.64 8.85
CA ASN A 428 -12.17 2.29 10.06
C ASN A 428 -12.05 3.47 11.06
N THR A 429 -12.86 4.52 10.92
CA THR A 429 -12.93 5.60 11.92
C THR A 429 -13.45 5.09 13.27
N PRO A 430 -13.09 5.74 14.40
CA PRO A 430 -13.56 5.32 15.73
C PRO A 430 -15.07 5.22 15.85
N VAL A 431 -15.81 6.14 15.20
CA VAL A 431 -17.27 6.17 15.20
C VAL A 431 -17.80 4.98 14.41
N THR A 432 -17.37 4.82 13.16
CA THR A 432 -17.85 3.74 12.29
C THR A 432 -17.58 2.36 12.87
N LEU A 433 -16.38 2.09 13.38
CA LEU A 433 -16.04 0.80 13.99
C LEU A 433 -16.92 0.46 15.20
N LYS A 434 -17.19 1.43 16.09
CA LYS A 434 -18.09 1.24 17.24
C LYS A 434 -19.50 0.88 16.78
N HIS A 435 -19.98 1.48 15.70
CA HIS A 435 -21.30 1.18 15.15
C HIS A 435 -21.37 -0.14 14.40
N LEU A 436 -20.31 -0.54 13.69
CA LEU A 436 -20.20 -1.89 13.13
C LEU A 436 -20.31 -2.93 14.25
N VAL A 437 -19.53 -2.77 15.33
CA VAL A 437 -19.59 -3.65 16.52
C VAL A 437 -20.98 -3.67 17.13
N ALA A 438 -21.62 -2.52 17.33
CA ALA A 438 -22.99 -2.45 17.85
C ALA A 438 -23.99 -3.22 16.95
N GLY A 439 -23.82 -3.12 15.63
CA GLY A 439 -24.57 -3.90 14.65
C GLY A 439 -24.38 -5.39 14.84
N PHE A 440 -23.14 -5.88 14.90
CA PHE A 440 -22.82 -7.28 15.18
C PHE A 440 -23.44 -7.78 16.50
N SER A 441 -23.30 -7.00 17.58
CA SER A 441 -23.85 -7.37 18.90
C SER A 441 -25.38 -7.42 18.94
N SER A 442 -26.06 -6.73 18.03
CA SER A 442 -27.53 -6.73 17.93
C SER A 442 -28.10 -7.86 17.06
N THR A 443 -27.27 -8.58 16.30
CA THR A 443 -27.69 -9.76 15.54
C THR A 443 -28.05 -10.92 16.48
N ARG A 444 -28.92 -11.84 16.02
CA ARG A 444 -29.26 -13.05 16.81
C ARG A 444 -28.03 -13.88 17.22
N GLY A 445 -26.92 -13.82 16.48
CA GLY A 445 -25.66 -14.50 16.79
C GLY A 445 -24.71 -13.74 17.73
N GLY A 446 -25.04 -12.52 18.16
CA GLY A 446 -24.18 -11.66 19.00
C GLY A 446 -24.12 -12.07 20.48
N LYS A 447 -25.04 -12.92 20.94
CA LYS A 447 -24.96 -13.60 22.23
C LYS A 447 -25.03 -15.09 21.98
N PRO A 448 -23.99 -15.88 22.29
CA PRO A 448 -24.14 -17.34 22.30
C PRO A 448 -25.19 -17.66 23.36
N ALA A 449 -26.40 -18.00 22.93
CA ALA A 449 -27.39 -18.54 23.85
C ALA A 449 -26.84 -19.88 24.34
N ALA A 450 -26.94 -20.15 25.65
CA ALA A 450 -26.45 -21.38 26.27
C ALA A 450 -27.08 -22.67 25.68
N SER A 451 -28.06 -22.54 24.79
CA SER A 451 -28.81 -23.60 24.14
C SER A 451 -28.69 -23.62 22.59
N GLU A 452 -27.82 -22.82 21.98
CA GLU A 452 -27.63 -22.90 20.52
C GLU A 452 -26.86 -24.18 20.14
N PRO A 453 -27.23 -24.82 19.02
CA PRO A 453 -26.52 -26.00 18.53
C PRO A 453 -25.05 -25.65 18.28
N ALA A 454 -24.14 -26.52 18.73
CA ALA A 454 -22.71 -26.39 18.52
C ALA A 454 -22.40 -26.25 17.01
N GLY A 455 -22.26 -25.00 16.53
CA GLY A 455 -22.08 -24.72 15.10
C GLY A 455 -22.44 -23.31 14.62
N ALA A 456 -23.17 -22.50 15.39
CA ALA A 456 -23.45 -21.11 15.00
C ALA A 456 -22.14 -20.29 14.93
N ARG A 457 -21.73 -19.92 13.71
CA ARG A 457 -20.47 -19.22 13.45
C ARG A 457 -20.67 -17.73 13.73
N VAL A 458 -20.02 -17.22 14.77
CA VAL A 458 -19.99 -15.78 15.06
C VAL A 458 -19.36 -15.06 13.86
N PRO A 459 -20.00 -14.02 13.28
CA PRO A 459 -19.42 -13.27 12.18
C PRO A 459 -18.08 -12.61 12.53
N GLY A 460 -17.12 -12.57 11.61
CA GLY A 460 -15.84 -11.89 11.80
C GLY A 460 -15.90 -10.42 11.44
N LEU A 461 -15.17 -9.58 12.17
CA LEU A 461 -14.87 -8.20 11.79
C LEU A 461 -13.40 -8.07 11.39
N LEU A 462 -13.14 -7.78 10.12
CA LEU A 462 -11.81 -7.52 9.60
C LEU A 462 -11.57 -6.01 9.63
N ILE A 463 -10.44 -5.55 10.15
CA ILE A 463 -10.15 -4.11 10.28
C ILE A 463 -8.87 -3.80 9.53
N TRP A 464 -8.95 -2.92 8.55
CA TRP A 464 -7.77 -2.40 7.86
C TRP A 464 -6.98 -1.51 8.81
N THR A 465 -5.70 -1.81 8.98
CA THR A 465 -4.82 -1.16 9.97
C THR A 465 -4.32 0.21 9.54
N ASP A 466 -4.38 0.52 8.24
CA ASP A 466 -4.02 1.84 7.73
C ASP A 466 -4.98 2.92 8.25
N GLY A 467 -4.47 4.04 8.75
CA GLY A 467 -5.28 5.11 9.32
C GLY A 467 -5.86 4.86 10.72
N ILE A 468 -5.55 3.74 11.39
CA ILE A 468 -6.00 3.47 12.77
C ILE A 468 -4.86 3.30 13.77
N GLN A 469 -5.19 3.49 15.05
CA GLN A 469 -4.26 3.34 16.16
C GLN A 469 -4.47 2.01 16.89
N PRO A 470 -3.42 1.38 17.44
CA PRO A 470 -3.54 0.14 18.22
C PRO A 470 -4.50 0.24 19.41
N GLN A 471 -4.61 1.42 20.05
CA GLN A 471 -5.57 1.67 21.14
C GLN A 471 -7.01 1.49 20.67
N LEU A 472 -7.35 2.05 19.49
CA LEU A 472 -8.70 1.91 18.93
C LEU A 472 -8.98 0.44 18.57
N ALA A 473 -8.02 -0.24 17.94
CA ALA A 473 -8.16 -1.66 17.62
C ALA A 473 -8.38 -2.50 18.89
N SER A 474 -7.60 -2.25 19.94
CA SER A 474 -7.73 -2.90 21.24
C SER A 474 -9.11 -2.68 21.87
N ASP A 475 -9.59 -1.42 21.90
CA ASP A 475 -10.92 -1.06 22.39
C ASP A 475 -12.05 -1.78 21.65
N ILE A 476 -11.88 -1.99 20.34
CA ILE A 476 -12.83 -2.72 19.50
C ILE A 476 -12.77 -4.23 19.79
N ILE A 477 -11.57 -4.81 19.88
CA ILE A 477 -11.36 -6.24 20.19
C ILE A 477 -11.91 -6.60 21.57
N ASP A 478 -11.70 -5.74 22.57
CA ASP A 478 -12.23 -5.95 23.92
C ASP A 478 -13.78 -5.95 23.95
N ARG A 479 -14.43 -5.28 22.99
CA ARG A 479 -15.90 -5.29 22.83
C ARG A 479 -16.39 -6.43 21.93
N TYR A 480 -15.59 -6.82 20.94
CA TYR A 480 -15.91 -7.83 19.95
C TYR A 480 -14.66 -8.68 19.64
N PRO A 481 -14.47 -9.82 20.34
CA PRO A 481 -13.22 -10.59 20.24
C PRO A 481 -12.95 -11.22 18.86
N ASN A 482 -13.97 -11.40 18.01
CA ASN A 482 -13.83 -12.02 16.69
C ASN A 482 -13.37 -11.01 15.63
N VAL A 483 -12.20 -10.42 15.86
CA VAL A 483 -11.58 -9.40 15.00
C VAL A 483 -10.31 -9.95 14.36
N THR A 484 -10.08 -9.57 13.10
CA THR A 484 -8.84 -9.84 12.36
C THR A 484 -8.28 -8.54 11.82
N LEU A 485 -6.98 -8.32 11.98
CA LEU A 485 -6.31 -7.11 11.50
C LEU A 485 -5.79 -7.35 10.08
N LEU A 486 -6.23 -6.52 9.13
CA LEU A 486 -5.73 -6.52 7.76
C LEU A 486 -4.64 -5.46 7.63
N HIS A 487 -3.43 -5.88 7.25
CA HIS A 487 -2.32 -4.97 7.03
C HIS A 487 -1.99 -4.88 5.54
N PRO A 488 -2.09 -3.70 4.90
CA PRO A 488 -1.62 -3.55 3.53
C PRO A 488 -0.13 -3.84 3.50
N LEU A 489 0.26 -4.85 2.73
CA LEU A 489 1.67 -5.09 2.49
C LEU A 489 2.20 -3.86 1.76
N GLN A 490 3.24 -3.25 2.33
CA GLN A 490 4.07 -2.34 1.55
C GLN A 490 3.27 -1.16 0.95
N GLY A 491 2.28 -0.65 1.72
CA GLY A 491 1.45 0.49 1.31
C GLY A 491 0.54 0.19 0.11
N GLY A 492 0.28 -1.09 -0.15
CA GLY A 492 -0.47 -1.50 -1.34
C GLY A 492 0.37 -1.55 -2.60
N GLN A 493 1.69 -1.74 -2.49
CA GLN A 493 2.59 -1.90 -3.63
C GLN A 493 3.59 -3.02 -3.35
N TRP A 494 4.11 -3.70 -4.38
CA TRP A 494 5.10 -4.77 -4.19
C TRP A 494 6.46 -4.33 -4.69
N PHE A 495 7.35 -3.97 -3.77
CA PHE A 495 8.74 -3.63 -4.07
C PHE A 495 9.74 -4.66 -3.54
N LYS A 496 9.39 -5.45 -2.50
CA LYS A 496 10.25 -6.50 -1.93
C LYS A 496 9.43 -7.74 -1.55
N PRO A 497 10.02 -8.94 -1.53
CA PRO A 497 9.34 -10.15 -1.06
C PRO A 497 9.36 -10.25 0.47
N LEU A 498 8.97 -9.18 1.17
CA LEU A 498 9.01 -9.06 2.63
C LEU A 498 7.75 -8.35 3.14
N VAL A 499 7.31 -8.75 4.32
CA VAL A 499 6.23 -8.14 5.05
C VAL A 499 6.72 -6.88 5.75
N ASP A 500 5.80 -5.94 5.90
CA ASP A 500 6.01 -4.74 6.69
C ASP A 500 6.17 -5.11 8.18
N ALA A 501 7.29 -4.72 8.80
CA ALA A 501 7.49 -4.88 10.25
C ALA A 501 6.37 -4.21 11.08
N ARG A 502 5.70 -3.18 10.53
CA ARG A 502 4.53 -2.54 11.13
C ARG A 502 3.38 -3.51 11.34
N ALA A 503 3.21 -4.52 10.50
CA ALA A 503 2.13 -5.50 10.64
C ALA A 503 2.22 -6.25 11.98
N ALA A 504 3.40 -6.81 12.27
CA ALA A 504 3.66 -7.56 13.49
C ALA A 504 3.64 -6.64 14.72
N TRP A 505 4.21 -5.43 14.59
CA TRP A 505 4.24 -4.46 15.67
C TRP A 505 2.84 -3.94 16.03
N PHE A 506 2.00 -3.65 15.04
CA PHE A 506 0.60 -3.25 15.25
C PHE A 506 -0.14 -4.30 16.07
N ALA A 507 -0.06 -5.56 15.65
CA ALA A 507 -0.72 -6.66 16.33
C ALA A 507 -0.22 -6.80 17.77
N LEU A 508 1.11 -6.76 17.98
CA LEU A 508 1.73 -6.84 19.31
C LEU A 508 1.30 -5.69 20.23
N GLN A 509 1.32 -4.44 19.74
CA GLN A 509 0.88 -3.30 20.53
C GLN A 509 -0.60 -3.37 20.88
N THR A 510 -1.42 -3.79 19.91
CA THR A 510 -2.85 -4.01 20.13
C THR A 510 -3.06 -5.02 21.24
N GLU A 511 -2.36 -6.16 21.20
CA GLU A 511 -2.41 -7.19 22.25
C GLU A 511 -2.01 -6.66 23.63
N GLN A 512 -0.96 -5.84 23.71
CA GLN A 512 -0.46 -5.28 24.96
C GLN A 512 -1.40 -4.24 25.60
N LEU A 513 -2.27 -3.63 24.82
CA LEU A 513 -3.23 -2.63 25.28
C LEU A 513 -4.57 -3.24 25.75
N ARG A 514 -4.78 -4.54 25.51
CA ARG A 514 -6.01 -5.23 25.90
C ARG A 514 -6.15 -5.31 27.40
N LYS A 515 -7.38 -5.18 27.90
CA LYS A 515 -7.69 -5.28 29.34
C LYS A 515 -7.42 -6.68 29.88
N GLU A 516 -7.66 -7.71 29.08
CA GLU A 516 -7.41 -9.11 29.42
C GLU A 516 -6.06 -9.57 28.86
N PHE A 517 -5.01 -9.47 29.67
CA PHE A 517 -3.69 -10.03 29.34
C PHE A 517 -3.76 -11.57 29.21
N GLY A 518 -3.14 -12.12 28.17
CA GLY A 518 -3.08 -13.57 27.93
C GLY A 518 -4.21 -14.14 27.06
N ALA A 519 -5.05 -13.28 26.49
CA ALA A 519 -6.05 -13.66 25.50
C ALA A 519 -5.42 -14.20 24.19
N ASP A 520 -6.23 -14.81 23.33
CA ASP A 520 -5.74 -15.34 22.05
C ASP A 520 -5.05 -14.25 21.23
N PRO A 521 -3.97 -14.60 20.50
CA PRO A 521 -3.26 -13.66 19.65
C PRO A 521 -4.23 -13.00 18.68
N VAL A 522 -4.08 -11.69 18.49
CA VAL A 522 -4.90 -10.96 17.53
C VAL A 522 -4.43 -11.37 16.13
N PRO A 523 -5.26 -12.03 15.31
CA PRO A 523 -4.82 -12.53 14.02
C PRO A 523 -4.54 -11.35 13.09
N GLY A 524 -3.26 -11.12 12.78
CA GLY A 524 -2.82 -10.23 11.71
C GLY A 524 -2.75 -10.96 10.38
N VAL A 525 -3.24 -10.33 9.31
CA VAL A 525 -3.25 -10.86 7.94
C VAL A 525 -2.63 -9.83 7.03
N ALA A 526 -1.58 -10.21 6.31
CA ALA A 526 -0.99 -9.36 5.29
C ALA A 526 -1.88 -9.38 4.03
N VAL A 527 -2.09 -8.21 3.44
CA VAL A 527 -2.82 -8.06 2.18
C VAL A 527 -1.86 -7.55 1.12
N GLY A 528 -1.39 -8.44 0.25
CA GLY A 528 -0.60 -8.05 -0.90
C GLY A 528 -1.49 -7.71 -2.08
N THR A 529 -1.12 -6.72 -2.90
CA THR A 529 -1.94 -6.28 -4.02
C THR A 529 -1.15 -6.21 -5.31
N LEU A 530 -1.78 -6.69 -6.39
CA LEU A 530 -1.33 -6.51 -7.76
C LEU A 530 -2.10 -5.36 -8.46
N ARG A 531 -2.81 -4.54 -7.69
CA ARG A 531 -3.43 -3.29 -8.18
C ARG A 531 -2.41 -2.16 -8.29
N GLY A 532 -2.82 -1.03 -8.84
CA GLY A 532 -1.95 0.12 -9.05
C GLY A 532 -0.86 -0.18 -10.07
N ALA A 533 0.40 -0.11 -9.66
CA ALA A 533 1.55 -0.19 -10.54
C ALA A 533 1.75 -1.53 -11.26
N SER A 534 1.21 -2.62 -10.73
CA SER A 534 1.29 -3.95 -11.36
C SER A 534 0.07 -4.31 -12.21
N SER A 535 -0.96 -3.47 -12.24
CA SER A 535 -2.19 -3.76 -13.00
C SER A 535 -1.92 -3.84 -14.49
N TYR A 536 -2.55 -4.82 -15.18
CA TYR A 536 -2.39 -5.06 -16.62
C TYR A 536 -0.96 -5.43 -17.07
N LEU A 537 -0.04 -5.62 -16.14
CA LEU A 537 1.29 -6.15 -16.41
C LEU A 537 1.39 -7.59 -15.90
N PHE A 538 2.38 -8.30 -16.39
CA PHE A 538 2.65 -9.66 -15.95
C PHE A 538 3.36 -9.66 -14.60
N TRP A 539 2.86 -10.47 -13.67
CA TRP A 539 3.56 -10.84 -12.44
C TRP A 539 3.23 -12.29 -12.10
N GLY A 540 4.23 -13.08 -11.70
CA GLY A 540 4.03 -14.49 -11.37
C GLY A 540 5.26 -15.22 -10.85
N ASP A 541 6.10 -14.56 -10.04
CA ASP A 541 7.35 -15.15 -9.52
C ASP A 541 7.10 -16.05 -8.30
N PRO A 542 7.28 -17.38 -8.44
CA PRO A 542 7.10 -18.30 -7.32
C PRO A 542 8.17 -18.18 -6.22
N GLN A 543 9.41 -17.82 -6.55
CA GLN A 543 10.48 -17.66 -5.56
C GLN A 543 10.24 -16.42 -4.70
N TRP A 544 9.80 -15.32 -5.32
CA TRP A 544 9.36 -14.12 -4.62
C TRP A 544 8.24 -14.45 -3.64
N MET A 545 7.19 -15.10 -4.11
CA MET A 545 6.04 -15.47 -3.30
C MET A 545 6.42 -16.40 -2.14
N ARG A 546 7.32 -17.36 -2.36
CA ARG A 546 7.86 -18.21 -1.30
C ARG A 546 8.61 -17.40 -0.23
N THR A 547 9.47 -16.49 -0.65
CA THR A 547 10.25 -15.65 0.27
C THR A 547 9.30 -14.79 1.11
N LEU A 548 8.32 -14.15 0.44
CA LEU A 548 7.29 -13.34 1.10
C LEU A 548 6.49 -14.12 2.12
N LEU A 549 5.98 -15.31 1.76
CA LEU A 549 5.14 -16.08 2.67
C LEU A 549 5.94 -16.62 3.85
N VAL A 550 7.21 -17.02 3.66
CA VAL A 550 8.06 -17.33 4.81
C VAL A 550 8.26 -16.13 5.72
N ASP A 551 8.38 -14.93 5.18
CA ASP A 551 8.44 -13.72 6.01
C ASP A 551 7.11 -13.44 6.74
N VAL A 552 5.95 -13.63 6.10
CA VAL A 552 4.62 -13.59 6.75
C VAL A 552 4.59 -14.50 7.99
N ARG A 553 5.11 -15.72 7.87
CA ARG A 553 5.21 -16.65 9.01
C ARG A 553 6.26 -16.21 10.02
N ASN A 554 7.43 -15.77 9.59
CA ASN A 554 8.53 -15.37 10.47
C ASN A 554 8.13 -14.16 11.33
N GLN A 555 7.28 -13.28 10.81
CA GLN A 555 6.66 -12.14 11.52
C GLN A 555 5.46 -12.56 12.39
N GLY A 556 5.03 -13.82 12.33
CA GLY A 556 3.96 -14.36 13.16
C GLY A 556 2.54 -14.02 12.71
N LEU A 557 2.37 -13.62 11.44
CA LEU A 557 1.05 -13.32 10.90
C LEU A 557 0.24 -14.61 10.68
N SER A 558 -1.09 -14.49 10.81
CA SER A 558 -2.05 -15.59 10.71
C SER A 558 -2.61 -15.79 9.30
N GLY A 559 -2.20 -14.97 8.33
CA GLY A 559 -2.68 -15.14 6.98
C GLY A 559 -2.08 -14.21 5.94
N PHE A 560 -2.43 -14.53 4.69
CA PHE A 560 -2.11 -13.74 3.52
C PHE A 560 -3.32 -13.70 2.58
N LEU A 561 -3.72 -12.50 2.16
CA LEU A 561 -4.72 -12.30 1.12
C LEU A 561 -4.06 -11.64 -0.09
N LEU A 562 -4.36 -12.14 -1.29
CA LEU A 562 -3.92 -11.54 -2.54
C LEU A 562 -5.08 -10.73 -3.15
N ASP A 563 -4.94 -9.41 -3.19
CA ASP A 563 -5.80 -8.53 -3.98
C ASP A 563 -5.43 -8.65 -5.45
N VAL A 564 -6.25 -9.41 -6.18
CA VAL A 564 -6.02 -9.69 -7.59
C VAL A 564 -6.38 -8.43 -8.38
N GLY A 565 -5.35 -7.82 -8.98
CA GLY A 565 -5.53 -6.68 -9.87
C GLY A 565 -6.13 -7.09 -11.21
N PRO A 566 -6.63 -6.13 -11.99
CA PRO A 566 -7.06 -6.40 -13.36
C PRO A 566 -5.86 -6.90 -14.18
N GLY A 567 -6.10 -7.90 -15.02
CA GLY A 567 -5.06 -8.53 -15.85
C GLY A 567 -4.14 -9.51 -15.11
N GLU A 568 -4.46 -9.91 -13.87
CA GLU A 568 -3.67 -10.91 -13.12
C GLU A 568 -3.55 -12.25 -13.88
N HIS A 569 -2.33 -12.79 -13.89
CA HIS A 569 -2.04 -14.10 -14.47
C HIS A 569 -2.05 -15.18 -13.38
N SER A 570 -2.68 -16.33 -13.64
CA SER A 570 -2.94 -17.37 -12.63
C SER A 570 -1.72 -17.89 -11.86
N LEU A 571 -0.51 -17.69 -12.38
CA LEU A 571 0.74 -18.11 -11.76
C LEU A 571 0.97 -17.44 -10.39
N ALA A 572 0.59 -16.16 -10.25
CA ALA A 572 0.70 -15.45 -8.98
C ALA A 572 -0.17 -16.10 -7.91
N ARG A 573 -1.44 -16.36 -8.25
CA ARG A 573 -2.40 -17.08 -7.40
C ARG A 573 -1.95 -18.50 -7.08
N GLU A 574 -1.47 -19.25 -8.06
CA GLU A 574 -0.99 -20.62 -7.88
C GLU A 574 0.22 -20.67 -6.93
N ALA A 575 1.19 -19.77 -7.10
CA ALA A 575 2.33 -19.66 -6.20
C ALA A 575 1.91 -19.26 -4.78
N MET A 576 1.01 -18.29 -4.66
CA MET A 576 0.49 -17.86 -3.35
C MET A 576 -0.18 -19.04 -2.65
N ALA A 577 -1.09 -19.71 -3.35
CA ALA A 577 -1.86 -20.80 -2.80
C ALA A 577 -0.98 -21.99 -2.39
N ASP A 578 0.00 -22.34 -3.21
CA ASP A 578 0.93 -23.43 -2.92
C ASP A 578 1.74 -23.18 -1.66
N TYR A 579 2.34 -22.00 -1.55
CA TYR A 579 3.23 -21.68 -0.43
C TYR A 579 2.45 -21.28 0.82
N ALA A 580 1.26 -20.69 0.72
CA ALA A 580 0.40 -20.39 1.87
C ALA A 580 -0.16 -21.66 2.51
N TYR A 581 -0.32 -22.72 1.72
CA TYR A 581 -0.70 -24.05 2.21
C TYR A 581 0.52 -24.86 2.70
N ASN A 582 1.64 -24.82 1.96
CA ASN A 582 2.86 -25.59 2.25
C ASN A 582 3.99 -24.70 2.77
N MET A 583 3.80 -24.03 3.91
CA MET A 583 4.73 -23.04 4.45
C MET A 583 6.16 -23.57 4.71
N GLY A 584 6.30 -24.85 5.04
CA GLY A 584 7.61 -25.50 5.23
C GLY A 584 8.34 -25.89 3.94
N ARG A 585 7.68 -25.85 2.78
CA ARG A 585 8.26 -26.31 1.50
C ARG A 585 9.29 -25.31 0.99
N GLN A 586 10.49 -25.74 0.62
CA GLN A 586 11.48 -24.87 -0.01
C GLN A 586 11.12 -24.52 -1.47
N TYR A 587 11.71 -23.44 -1.99
CA TYR A 587 11.65 -23.14 -3.42
C TYR A 587 12.40 -24.21 -4.21
N SER A 588 11.76 -24.78 -5.24
CA SER A 588 12.36 -25.78 -6.14
C SER A 588 12.14 -25.35 -7.58
N PRO A 589 13.20 -24.99 -8.32
CA PRO A 589 13.12 -24.67 -9.75
C PRO A 589 12.51 -25.82 -10.55
N GLN A 590 12.93 -27.06 -10.31
CA GLN A 590 12.51 -28.25 -11.07
C GLN A 590 11.00 -28.47 -11.03
N ARG A 591 10.37 -28.18 -9.89
CA ARG A 591 8.92 -28.26 -9.74
C ARG A 591 8.22 -27.21 -10.61
N TRP A 592 8.68 -25.96 -10.54
CA TRP A 592 8.08 -24.88 -11.31
C TRP A 592 8.36 -25.00 -12.80
N GLU A 593 9.51 -25.54 -13.19
CA GLU A 593 9.79 -25.99 -14.56
C GLU A 593 8.77 -27.04 -15.01
N SER A 594 8.50 -28.06 -14.18
CA SER A 594 7.46 -29.04 -14.49
C SER A 594 6.09 -28.38 -14.68
N ARG A 595 5.76 -27.38 -13.87
CA ARG A 595 4.54 -26.58 -14.05
C ARG A 595 4.55 -25.76 -15.35
N MET A 596 5.69 -25.22 -15.77
CA MET A 596 5.83 -24.50 -17.04
C MET A 596 5.62 -25.40 -18.26
N ARG A 597 5.88 -26.70 -18.17
CA ARG A 597 5.62 -27.64 -19.29
C ARG A 597 4.15 -27.71 -19.71
N VAL A 598 3.21 -27.29 -18.86
CA VAL A 598 1.78 -27.17 -19.21
C VAL A 598 1.55 -26.21 -20.38
N PHE A 599 2.45 -25.26 -20.62
CA PHE A 599 2.40 -24.37 -21.79
C PHE A 599 2.94 -25.01 -23.08
N GLY A 600 3.33 -26.30 -23.05
CA GLY A 600 3.85 -27.01 -24.21
C GLY A 600 5.28 -26.63 -24.60
N VAL A 601 6.06 -26.08 -23.67
CA VAL A 601 7.43 -25.58 -23.93
C VAL A 601 8.53 -26.64 -23.84
N GLY A 602 8.22 -27.86 -23.39
CA GLY A 602 9.18 -28.98 -23.32
C GLY A 602 10.44 -28.64 -22.53
N ASP A 603 11.60 -28.74 -23.17
CA ASP A 603 12.92 -28.48 -22.57
C ASP A 603 13.17 -27.00 -22.29
N TYR A 604 12.37 -26.09 -22.86
CA TYR A 604 12.45 -24.65 -22.61
C TYR A 604 11.76 -24.22 -21.31
N ALA A 605 11.25 -25.16 -20.51
CA ALA A 605 10.57 -24.88 -19.25
C ALA A 605 11.42 -24.06 -18.26
N GLY A 606 12.73 -24.35 -18.16
CA GLY A 606 13.67 -23.57 -17.34
C GLY A 606 13.83 -22.13 -17.84
N GLN A 607 13.95 -21.96 -19.15
CA GLN A 607 14.04 -20.63 -19.75
C GLN A 607 12.75 -19.82 -19.56
N LEU A 608 11.57 -20.45 -19.70
CA LEU A 608 10.29 -19.79 -19.43
C LEU A 608 10.16 -19.39 -17.95
N LEU A 609 10.57 -20.27 -17.03
CA LEU A 609 10.55 -19.96 -15.60
C LEU A 609 11.45 -18.77 -15.28
N GLU A 610 12.69 -18.75 -15.75
CA GLU A 610 13.59 -17.60 -15.55
C GLU A 610 12.97 -16.33 -16.14
N THR A 611 12.41 -16.40 -17.35
CA THR A 611 11.78 -15.25 -18.01
C THR A 611 10.63 -14.67 -17.18
N VAL A 612 9.78 -15.54 -16.60
CA VAL A 612 8.69 -15.16 -15.70
C VAL A 612 9.20 -14.44 -14.45
N GLN A 613 10.26 -14.96 -13.83
CA GLN A 613 10.85 -14.35 -12.63
C GLN A 613 11.49 -12.99 -12.94
N ARG A 614 12.25 -12.90 -14.04
CA ARG A 614 12.89 -11.65 -14.48
C ARG A 614 11.87 -10.57 -14.83
N ALA A 615 10.79 -10.92 -15.54
CA ALA A 615 9.73 -9.98 -15.87
C ALA A 615 9.02 -9.45 -14.61
N SER A 616 8.78 -10.33 -13.63
CA SER A 616 8.14 -9.97 -12.36
C SER A 616 9.00 -9.02 -11.49
N ALA A 617 10.30 -8.94 -11.74
CA ALA A 617 11.24 -8.07 -11.00
C ALA A 617 11.30 -6.62 -11.56
N VAL A 618 10.79 -6.37 -12.76
CA VAL A 618 10.87 -5.06 -13.43
C VAL A 618 10.14 -3.97 -12.64
N MET A 619 8.85 -4.17 -12.36
CA MET A 619 8.05 -3.16 -11.65
C MET A 619 8.49 -2.95 -10.19
N PRO A 620 8.79 -4.00 -9.40
CA PRO A 620 9.37 -3.80 -8.06
C PRO A 620 10.64 -2.93 -8.06
N GLY A 621 11.51 -3.08 -9.06
CA GLY A 621 12.70 -2.24 -9.22
C GLY A 621 12.37 -0.75 -9.41
N LEU A 622 11.34 -0.44 -10.22
CA LEU A 622 10.85 0.93 -10.38
C LEU A 622 10.27 1.49 -9.07
N LEU A 623 9.50 0.69 -8.36
CA LEU A 623 8.80 1.12 -7.14
C LEU A 623 9.75 1.43 -5.97
N LEU A 624 10.99 0.95 -6.03
CA LEU A 624 12.05 1.39 -5.11
C LEU A 624 12.55 2.82 -5.42
N LEU A 625 12.47 3.25 -6.67
CA LEU A 625 12.91 4.58 -7.11
C LEU A 625 11.79 5.62 -7.08
N LEU A 626 10.58 5.22 -7.46
CA LEU A 626 9.42 6.10 -7.57
C LEU A 626 8.30 5.50 -6.73
N HIS A 627 8.06 6.12 -5.58
CA HIS A 627 7.03 5.69 -4.67
C HIS A 627 5.79 6.59 -4.80
N GLY A 628 4.63 5.95 -4.96
CA GLY A 628 3.33 6.58 -4.70
C GLY A 628 2.57 5.69 -3.74
N ASP A 629 2.15 6.19 -2.59
CA ASP A 629 1.45 5.44 -1.54
C ASP A 629 -0.03 5.19 -1.84
N SER A 630 -0.41 5.11 -3.12
CA SER A 630 -1.80 5.00 -3.57
C SER A 630 -2.02 3.86 -4.57
N GLY A 631 -3.16 3.19 -4.46
CA GLY A 631 -3.65 2.26 -5.48
C GLY A 631 -3.95 2.93 -6.84
N ARG A 632 -3.98 4.26 -6.88
CA ARG A 632 -4.09 5.08 -8.09
C ARG A 632 -2.76 5.29 -8.81
N PHE A 633 -1.63 4.98 -8.17
CA PHE A 633 -0.34 5.09 -8.80
C PHE A 633 -0.18 3.99 -9.86
N MET A 634 -0.27 4.36 -11.13
CA MET A 634 -0.23 3.44 -12.28
C MET A 634 0.82 3.85 -13.33
N PRO A 635 2.13 3.80 -12.99
CA PRO A 635 3.23 4.23 -13.87
C PRO A 635 3.30 3.48 -15.21
N GLN A 636 2.73 2.28 -15.30
CA GLN A 636 2.70 1.47 -16.52
C GLN A 636 1.88 2.10 -17.66
N PHE A 637 1.04 3.10 -17.37
CA PHE A 637 0.32 3.90 -18.36
C PHE A 637 1.05 5.18 -18.77
N GLY A 638 2.30 5.34 -18.31
CA GLY A 638 3.18 6.40 -18.71
C GLY A 638 3.20 7.52 -17.68
N MET A 639 4.41 8.01 -17.40
CA MET A 639 4.63 9.17 -16.55
C MET A 639 5.55 10.15 -17.25
N LEU A 640 5.34 11.42 -16.97
CA LEU A 640 6.21 12.49 -17.46
C LEU A 640 7.59 12.35 -16.82
N LEU A 641 8.63 12.79 -17.53
CA LEU A 641 10.01 12.87 -17.07
C LEU A 641 10.09 13.64 -15.75
N GLN A 642 9.24 14.65 -15.57
CA GLN A 642 9.09 15.39 -14.33
C GLN A 642 8.76 14.49 -13.13
N HIS A 643 7.96 13.43 -13.31
CA HIS A 643 7.65 12.49 -12.23
C HIS A 643 8.89 11.71 -11.81
N TYR A 644 9.72 11.28 -12.75
CA TYR A 644 10.94 10.54 -12.44
C TYR A 644 11.94 11.37 -11.63
N VAL A 645 11.93 12.70 -11.81
CA VAL A 645 12.82 13.64 -11.11
C VAL A 645 12.29 14.03 -9.73
N GLU A 646 10.98 14.20 -9.57
CA GLU A 646 10.40 14.85 -8.38
C GLU A 646 9.60 13.92 -7.48
N MET A 647 9.18 12.75 -7.95
CA MET A 647 8.53 11.79 -7.06
C MET A 647 9.51 11.28 -6.01
N PRO A 648 9.04 11.04 -4.79
CA PRO A 648 9.90 10.55 -3.72
C PRO A 648 10.46 9.17 -4.09
N SER A 649 11.72 8.95 -3.74
CA SER A 649 12.24 7.59 -3.63
C SER A 649 11.68 6.94 -2.37
N TYR A 650 11.79 5.62 -2.34
CA TYR A 650 11.37 4.78 -1.23
C TYR A 650 12.08 5.03 0.12
N SER A 651 13.11 5.89 0.16
CA SER A 651 13.83 6.17 1.39
C SER A 651 12.91 6.73 2.49
N PRO A 652 13.11 6.35 3.76
CA PRO A 652 12.46 7.04 4.86
C PRO A 652 12.77 8.54 4.73
N SER A 653 11.74 9.36 4.79
CA SER A 653 11.86 10.80 4.65
C SER A 653 12.78 11.30 5.76
N ALA A 654 14.00 11.67 5.39
CA ALA A 654 14.94 12.34 6.29
C ALA A 654 14.49 13.79 6.64
N GLY A 655 13.24 14.15 6.34
CA GLY A 655 12.76 15.53 6.23
C GLY A 655 11.61 15.92 7.15
N GLY A 656 11.16 15.06 8.06
CA GLY A 656 10.30 15.52 9.15
C GLY A 656 11.14 16.27 10.19
N GLU A 657 11.47 17.55 10.01
CA GLU A 657 11.95 18.42 11.11
C GLU A 657 10.81 18.68 12.13
N GLY A 658 10.27 17.62 12.71
CA GLY A 658 9.50 17.70 13.96
C GLY A 658 10.48 17.75 15.13
N PRO A 659 10.11 18.38 16.27
CA PRO A 659 10.95 18.34 17.45
C PRO A 659 11.29 16.89 17.74
N ALA A 660 12.59 16.58 17.72
CA ALA A 660 13.03 15.34 18.30
C ALA A 660 12.66 15.40 19.78
N ASP A 661 11.96 14.39 20.30
CA ASP A 661 11.88 14.27 21.75
C ASP A 661 13.29 14.11 22.32
N ASP A 662 13.43 14.16 23.65
CA ASP A 662 14.69 13.97 24.37
C ASP A 662 15.33 12.57 24.10
N ARG A 663 14.74 11.76 23.21
CA ARG A 663 15.12 10.41 22.77
C ARG A 663 15.44 10.34 21.27
N GLY A 664 15.60 11.48 20.60
CA GLY A 664 16.03 11.55 19.19
C GLY A 664 14.97 11.12 18.17
N ARG A 665 13.70 11.04 18.56
CA ARG A 665 12.60 10.64 17.66
C ARG A 665 11.90 11.85 17.09
N LEU A 666 11.77 11.93 15.77
CA LEU A 666 10.92 12.91 15.12
C LEU A 666 9.49 12.80 15.67
N MET A 667 9.06 13.76 16.49
CA MET A 667 7.67 13.88 16.91
C MET A 667 6.90 14.62 15.81
N PRO A 668 5.88 14.02 15.17
CA PRO A 668 5.03 14.76 14.23
C PRO A 668 4.31 15.85 15.01
N ALA A 669 4.55 17.11 14.65
CA ALA A 669 3.75 18.22 15.14
C ALA A 669 2.39 18.15 14.43
N LEU A 670 1.36 17.74 15.17
CA LEU A 670 -0.05 17.62 14.79
C LEU A 670 -0.38 16.32 14.01
N ALA A 671 -1.10 15.42 14.73
CA ALA A 671 -1.50 14.05 14.38
C ALA A 671 -0.36 12.99 14.43
N PRO A 672 -0.48 11.91 15.23
CA PRO A 672 0.55 10.89 15.36
C PRO A 672 0.54 9.99 14.14
N VAL A 673 1.19 10.43 13.07
CA VAL A 673 1.58 9.60 11.94
C VAL A 673 2.56 8.55 12.48
N TRP A 674 2.22 7.28 12.27
CA TRP A 674 3.07 6.13 12.59
C TRP A 674 4.53 6.35 12.18
N PRO A 675 5.53 5.75 12.86
CA PRO A 675 6.91 5.83 12.36
C PRO A 675 6.93 5.36 10.92
N GLU A 676 7.53 6.18 10.05
CA GLU A 676 7.68 5.82 8.65
C GLU A 676 8.36 4.47 8.54
N ALA A 677 7.85 3.68 7.62
CA ALA A 677 8.14 2.28 7.61
C ALA A 677 9.58 2.07 7.11
N MET A 678 10.46 1.57 7.98
CA MET A 678 11.86 1.28 7.61
C MET A 678 11.92 -0.01 6.79
N TRP A 679 11.53 0.08 5.53
CA TRP A 679 11.36 -1.09 4.67
C TRP A 679 12.68 -1.58 4.02
N GLY A 680 13.82 -1.17 4.57
CA GLY A 680 15.16 -1.60 4.18
C GLY A 680 16.05 -0.44 3.73
N ARG A 681 17.20 -0.78 3.12
CA ARG A 681 18.26 0.15 2.71
C ARG A 681 17.71 1.41 2.03
N SER A 682 18.26 2.56 2.41
CA SER A 682 17.97 3.84 1.77
C SER A 682 18.21 3.72 0.26
N VAL A 683 17.36 4.35 -0.54
CA VAL A 683 17.51 4.47 -1.98
C VAL A 683 17.75 5.94 -2.31
N ALA A 684 18.86 6.23 -2.98
CA ALA A 684 19.19 7.59 -3.40
C ALA A 684 18.10 8.11 -4.36
N THR A 685 17.66 9.35 -4.14
CA THR A 685 16.87 10.06 -5.16
C THR A 685 17.77 10.43 -6.35
N LEU A 686 17.19 10.59 -7.54
CA LEU A 686 17.95 11.00 -8.72
C LEU A 686 18.71 12.32 -8.49
N ARG A 687 18.08 13.27 -7.79
CA ARG A 687 18.70 14.55 -7.41
C ARG A 687 19.87 14.36 -6.46
N SER A 688 19.67 13.60 -5.38
CA SER A 688 20.73 13.37 -4.39
C SER A 688 21.94 12.65 -4.97
N GLU A 689 21.71 11.79 -5.98
CA GLU A 689 22.79 11.15 -6.70
C GLU A 689 23.53 12.13 -7.62
N ALA A 690 22.80 12.91 -8.43
CA ALA A 690 23.38 13.90 -9.32
C ALA A 690 24.25 14.92 -8.57
N ASP A 691 23.80 15.36 -7.39
CA ASP A 691 24.49 16.33 -6.54
C ASP A 691 25.49 15.71 -5.56
N HIS A 692 25.58 14.38 -5.50
CA HIS A 692 26.46 13.60 -4.59
C HIS A 692 26.16 13.86 -3.10
N SER A 693 24.89 14.10 -2.77
CA SER A 693 24.41 14.28 -1.40
C SER A 693 23.74 13.02 -0.83
N ALA A 694 23.64 11.94 -1.60
CA ALA A 694 23.10 10.68 -1.13
C ALA A 694 23.96 10.07 0.00
N PRO A 695 23.33 9.42 1.00
CA PRO A 695 24.06 8.64 2.02
C PRO A 695 24.94 7.55 1.39
N GLY A 696 26.12 7.30 1.98
CA GLY A 696 27.08 6.33 1.43
C GLY A 696 26.61 4.87 1.43
N ASP A 697 25.60 4.54 2.23
CA ASP A 697 24.96 3.23 2.31
C ASP A 697 23.68 3.11 1.47
N ALA A 698 23.25 4.21 0.84
CA ALA A 698 22.07 4.22 -0.02
C ALA A 698 22.33 3.47 -1.33
N ILE A 699 21.36 2.68 -1.78
CA ILE A 699 21.37 2.07 -3.10
C ILE A 699 21.27 3.19 -4.13
N ALA A 700 22.25 3.27 -5.02
CA ALA A 700 22.26 4.27 -6.08
C ALA A 700 21.15 4.01 -7.10
N ALA A 701 20.55 5.08 -7.60
CA ALA A 701 19.51 5.01 -8.61
C ALA A 701 20.01 4.52 -9.97
N TRP A 702 21.26 4.82 -10.35
CA TRP A 702 21.87 4.20 -11.53
C TRP A 702 21.94 2.67 -11.40
N GLN A 703 22.17 2.14 -10.20
CA GLN A 703 22.25 0.70 -9.96
C GLN A 703 20.89 0.05 -10.18
N LEU A 704 19.82 0.62 -9.61
CA LEU A 704 18.44 0.13 -9.82
C LEU A 704 18.02 0.25 -11.30
N THR A 705 18.40 1.34 -11.97
CA THR A 705 18.17 1.50 -13.42
C THR A 705 18.89 0.42 -14.23
N SER A 706 20.13 0.10 -13.86
CA SER A 706 20.92 -0.97 -14.47
C SER A 706 20.31 -2.35 -14.22
N ASP A 707 19.78 -2.59 -13.02
CA ASP A 707 19.14 -3.85 -12.65
C ASP A 707 17.88 -4.10 -13.47
N ILE A 708 17.02 -3.09 -13.61
CA ILE A 708 15.86 -3.12 -14.51
C ILE A 708 16.32 -3.46 -15.93
N GLY A 709 17.39 -2.82 -16.42
CA GLY A 709 17.96 -3.11 -17.74
C GLY A 709 18.41 -4.57 -17.91
N ARG A 710 19.11 -5.13 -16.91
CA ARG A 710 19.53 -6.54 -16.95
C ARG A 710 18.35 -7.50 -17.02
N HIS A 711 17.26 -7.21 -16.30
CA HIS A 711 16.04 -8.02 -16.38
C HIS A 711 15.38 -7.93 -17.77
N VAL A 712 15.26 -6.71 -18.31
CA VAL A 712 14.68 -6.44 -19.63
C VAL A 712 15.48 -7.12 -20.75
N ASP A 713 16.81 -6.98 -20.74
CA ASP A 713 17.68 -7.55 -21.76
C ASP A 713 17.63 -9.10 -21.73
N ALA A 714 17.66 -9.71 -20.53
CA ALA A 714 17.54 -11.16 -20.36
C ALA A 714 16.19 -11.69 -20.87
N CYS A 715 15.08 -11.03 -20.55
CA CYS A 715 13.77 -11.40 -21.07
C CYS A 715 13.68 -11.24 -22.59
N THR A 716 14.20 -10.15 -23.15
CA THR A 716 14.18 -9.89 -24.59
C THR A 716 14.91 -10.98 -25.36
N SER A 717 16.10 -11.38 -24.90
CA SER A 717 16.84 -12.49 -25.49
C SER A 717 16.07 -13.83 -25.38
N ALA A 718 15.42 -14.09 -24.25
CA ALA A 718 14.68 -15.32 -24.05
C ALA A 718 13.38 -15.40 -24.87
N LEU A 719 12.65 -14.28 -24.98
CA LEU A 719 11.39 -14.20 -25.74
C LEU A 719 11.57 -14.56 -27.22
N ALA A 720 12.71 -14.20 -27.83
CA ALA A 720 13.02 -14.57 -29.21
C ALA A 720 13.00 -16.10 -29.38
N ASN A 721 13.64 -16.84 -28.48
CA ASN A 721 13.69 -18.30 -28.52
C ASN A 721 12.32 -18.93 -28.20
N LEU A 722 11.62 -18.40 -27.19
CA LEU A 722 10.33 -18.93 -26.75
C LEU A 722 9.22 -18.75 -27.79
N ARG A 723 9.25 -17.67 -28.59
CA ARG A 723 8.24 -17.42 -29.65
C ARG A 723 8.36 -18.37 -30.84
N HIS A 724 9.49 -19.04 -31.03
CA HIS A 724 9.63 -20.06 -32.08
C HIS A 724 8.93 -21.39 -31.73
N LEU A 725 8.51 -21.56 -30.49
CA LEU A 725 7.83 -22.77 -30.04
C LEU A 725 6.39 -22.82 -30.55
N THR A 726 6.03 -23.94 -31.16
CA THR A 726 4.67 -24.24 -31.62
C THR A 726 4.14 -25.47 -30.89
N PRO A 727 3.51 -25.31 -29.70
CA PRO A 727 2.88 -26.42 -29.00
C PRO A 727 1.90 -27.16 -29.92
N GLN A 728 1.87 -28.49 -29.83
CA GLN A 728 0.98 -29.32 -30.66
C GLN A 728 -0.49 -29.11 -30.32
N ASP A 729 -0.81 -28.86 -29.05
CA ASP A 729 -2.16 -28.50 -28.63
C ASP A 729 -2.44 -27.00 -28.87
N GLY A 730 -3.51 -26.71 -29.60
CA GLY A 730 -3.93 -25.34 -29.91
C GLY A 730 -4.35 -24.53 -28.67
N THR A 731 -4.74 -25.18 -27.57
CA THR A 731 -5.01 -24.46 -26.31
C THR A 731 -3.72 -24.07 -25.60
N GLN A 732 -2.74 -24.98 -25.52
CA GLN A 732 -1.38 -24.67 -25.05
C GLN A 732 -0.75 -23.55 -25.87
N ALA A 733 -0.80 -23.63 -27.20
CA ALA A 733 -0.24 -22.60 -28.08
C ALA A 733 -0.83 -21.21 -27.80
N ARG A 734 -2.17 -21.09 -27.70
CA ARG A 734 -2.83 -19.82 -27.37
C ARG A 734 -2.47 -19.30 -25.98
N THR A 735 -2.39 -20.19 -25.00
CA THR A 735 -2.07 -19.81 -23.61
C THR A 735 -0.62 -19.35 -23.49
N LEU A 736 0.31 -20.05 -24.16
CA LEU A 736 1.70 -19.64 -24.26
C LEU A 736 1.82 -18.27 -24.94
N THR A 737 1.18 -18.06 -26.08
CA THR A 737 1.20 -16.76 -26.78
C THR A 737 0.69 -15.63 -25.89
N ALA A 738 -0.43 -15.81 -25.19
CA ALA A 738 -0.97 -14.79 -24.28
C ALA A 738 -0.02 -14.49 -23.11
N LEU A 739 0.62 -15.52 -22.55
CA LEU A 739 1.65 -15.37 -21.51
C LEU A 739 2.86 -14.59 -22.05
N LEU A 740 3.39 -14.97 -23.21
CA LEU A 740 4.55 -14.32 -23.83
C LEU A 740 4.25 -12.87 -24.24
N ASP A 741 3.05 -12.58 -24.75
CA ASP A 741 2.61 -11.20 -25.02
C ASP A 741 2.54 -10.36 -23.73
N SER A 742 2.03 -10.93 -22.63
CA SER A 742 1.95 -10.24 -21.32
C SER A 742 3.34 -9.95 -20.73
N ILE A 743 4.26 -10.92 -20.86
CA ILE A 743 5.67 -10.75 -20.49
C ILE A 743 6.30 -9.68 -21.38
N GLU A 744 6.12 -9.74 -22.71
CA GLU A 744 6.67 -8.77 -23.65
C GLU A 744 6.19 -7.34 -23.35
N LEU A 745 4.90 -7.15 -23.05
CA LEU A 745 4.39 -5.85 -22.63
C LEU A 745 5.12 -5.32 -21.39
N THR A 746 5.31 -6.16 -20.38
CA THR A 746 6.02 -5.81 -19.14
C THR A 746 7.48 -5.44 -19.41
N VAL A 747 8.15 -6.19 -20.28
CA VAL A 747 9.53 -5.95 -20.70
C VAL A 747 9.66 -4.63 -21.46
N LEU A 748 8.76 -4.35 -22.41
CA LEU A 748 8.78 -3.11 -23.20
C LEU A 748 8.44 -1.88 -22.35
N VAL A 749 7.54 -2.01 -21.37
CA VAL A 749 7.30 -0.96 -20.36
C VAL A 749 8.55 -0.78 -19.48
N GLY A 750 9.21 -1.87 -19.06
CA GLY A 750 10.50 -1.81 -18.36
C GLY A 750 11.59 -1.11 -19.16
N ASP A 751 11.61 -1.31 -20.47
CA ASP A 751 12.53 -0.68 -21.40
C ASP A 751 12.28 0.84 -21.50
N HIS A 752 11.01 1.23 -21.64
CA HIS A 752 10.58 2.63 -21.55
C HIS A 752 11.02 3.27 -20.23
N VAL A 753 10.74 2.62 -19.10
CA VAL A 753 11.10 3.08 -17.75
C VAL A 753 12.61 3.25 -17.59
N ARG A 754 13.40 2.26 -18.03
CA ARG A 754 14.88 2.32 -18.02
C ARG A 754 15.37 3.58 -18.74
N TYR A 755 14.88 3.81 -19.95
CA TYR A 755 15.31 4.94 -20.75
C TYR A 755 14.80 6.29 -20.21
N LYS A 756 13.62 6.32 -19.59
CA LYS A 756 13.10 7.48 -18.85
C LYS A 756 13.97 7.83 -17.65
N LEU A 757 14.36 6.84 -16.84
CA LEU A 757 15.27 7.02 -15.72
C LEU A 757 16.63 7.56 -16.17
N GLN A 758 17.18 7.02 -17.27
CA GLN A 758 18.42 7.53 -17.87
C GLN A 758 18.28 8.99 -18.31
N ALA A 759 17.18 9.36 -18.97
CA ALA A 759 16.91 10.75 -19.35
C ALA A 759 16.76 11.66 -18.12
N ALA A 760 16.13 11.18 -17.04
CA ALA A 760 15.93 11.94 -15.81
C ALA A 760 17.24 12.17 -15.05
N MET A 761 18.11 11.15 -14.98
CA MET A 761 19.47 11.29 -14.47
C MET A 761 20.28 12.28 -15.32
N GLY A 762 20.22 12.18 -16.65
CA GLY A 762 20.85 13.13 -17.56
C GLY A 762 20.35 14.57 -17.35
N TRP A 763 19.06 14.73 -17.03
CA TRP A 763 18.44 16.03 -16.76
C TRP A 763 18.95 16.64 -15.45
N GLU A 764 18.97 15.89 -14.36
CA GLU A 764 19.52 16.38 -13.08
C GLU A 764 21.03 16.67 -13.20
N GLN A 765 21.79 15.84 -13.92
CA GLN A 765 23.19 16.12 -14.23
C GLN A 765 23.37 17.40 -15.06
N LEU A 766 22.50 17.65 -16.04
CA LEU A 766 22.51 18.87 -16.84
C LEU A 766 22.22 20.10 -15.96
N LYS A 767 21.23 20.01 -15.05
CA LYS A 767 20.94 21.07 -14.06
C LYS A 767 22.13 21.35 -13.14
N ALA A 768 22.84 20.30 -12.71
CA ALA A 768 24.07 20.40 -11.95
C ALA A 768 25.29 20.85 -12.78
N ARG A 769 25.11 21.17 -14.08
CA ARG A 769 26.16 21.56 -15.04
C ARG A 769 27.24 20.49 -15.25
N ARG A 770 26.87 19.21 -15.11
CA ARG A 770 27.73 18.03 -15.26
C ARG A 770 27.36 17.15 -16.46
N GLY A 771 26.11 17.23 -16.94
CA GLY A 771 25.59 16.47 -18.07
C GLY A 771 25.55 17.28 -19.37
N ARG A 772 25.30 16.60 -20.49
CA ARG A 772 25.07 17.20 -21.80
C ARG A 772 23.61 17.02 -22.22
N THR A 773 23.14 17.86 -23.14
CA THR A 773 21.77 17.77 -23.68
C THR A 773 21.47 16.40 -24.30
N VAL A 774 22.46 15.77 -24.96
CA VAL A 774 22.34 14.43 -25.55
C VAL A 774 22.09 13.34 -24.51
N ASP A 775 22.59 13.52 -23.29
CA ASP A 775 22.40 12.57 -22.18
C ASP A 775 20.93 12.58 -21.69
N VAL A 776 20.14 13.59 -22.09
CA VAL A 776 18.68 13.66 -21.88
C VAL A 776 17.92 13.19 -23.12
N THR A 777 18.22 13.77 -24.28
CA THR A 777 17.39 13.59 -25.49
C THR A 777 17.50 12.20 -26.08
N GLN A 778 18.69 11.60 -26.11
CA GLN A 778 18.88 10.28 -26.71
C GLN A 778 18.16 9.18 -25.92
N PRO A 779 18.28 9.09 -24.57
CA PRO A 779 17.48 8.13 -23.82
C PRO A 779 15.98 8.43 -23.92
N LEU A 780 15.55 9.70 -23.89
CA LEU A 780 14.12 10.03 -23.99
C LEU A 780 13.51 9.55 -25.32
N GLN A 781 14.23 9.72 -26.43
CA GLN A 781 13.85 9.20 -27.75
C GLN A 781 13.72 7.66 -27.75
N LYS A 782 14.67 6.96 -27.13
CA LYS A 782 14.59 5.49 -26.97
C LYS A 782 13.38 5.07 -26.13
N SER A 783 13.05 5.84 -25.09
CA SER A 783 11.87 5.60 -24.27
C SER A 783 10.57 5.72 -25.08
N VAL A 784 10.48 6.69 -25.99
CA VAL A 784 9.31 6.84 -26.90
C VAL A 784 9.25 5.67 -27.89
N ALA A 785 10.39 5.24 -28.44
CA ALA A 785 10.46 4.09 -29.33
C ALA A 785 10.03 2.78 -28.63
N ALA A 786 10.43 2.58 -27.38
CA ALA A 786 9.97 1.46 -26.55
C ALA A 786 8.46 1.53 -26.28
N TRP A 787 7.94 2.72 -25.95
CA TRP A 787 6.50 2.93 -25.75
C TRP A 787 5.67 2.59 -26.99
N ARG A 788 6.14 2.95 -28.19
CA ARG A 788 5.48 2.61 -29.45
C ARG A 788 5.32 1.09 -29.61
N LYS A 789 6.38 0.33 -29.34
CA LYS A 789 6.32 -1.14 -29.34
C LYS A 789 5.39 -1.67 -28.25
N ALA A 790 5.44 -1.11 -27.04
CA ALA A 790 4.54 -1.50 -25.95
C ALA A 790 3.07 -1.30 -26.34
N ALA A 791 2.74 -0.19 -27.01
CA ALA A 791 1.41 0.06 -27.53
C ALA A 791 0.95 -1.00 -28.54
N ASP A 792 1.83 -1.42 -29.47
CA ASP A 792 1.51 -2.48 -30.43
C ASP A 792 1.25 -3.84 -29.77
N VAL A 793 1.91 -4.16 -28.65
CA VAL A 793 1.63 -5.39 -27.87
C VAL A 793 0.37 -5.24 -27.04
N ALA A 794 0.19 -4.08 -26.38
CA ALA A 794 -0.96 -3.80 -25.56
C ALA A 794 -2.26 -3.87 -26.35
N ASP A 795 -2.31 -3.37 -27.59
CA ASP A 795 -3.52 -3.43 -28.43
C ASP A 795 -3.92 -4.88 -28.77
N ARG A 796 -2.97 -5.83 -28.75
CA ARG A 796 -3.28 -7.26 -28.94
C ARG A 796 -3.88 -7.88 -27.68
N LEU A 797 -3.36 -7.52 -26.51
CA LEU A 797 -3.82 -8.03 -25.21
C LEU A 797 -5.13 -7.37 -24.76
N TYR A 798 -5.26 -6.08 -25.03
CA TYR A 798 -6.32 -5.19 -24.56
C TYR A 798 -6.86 -4.36 -25.75
N PRO A 799 -7.61 -4.99 -26.68
CA PRO A 799 -8.11 -4.30 -27.87
C PRO A 799 -9.14 -3.22 -27.54
N GLU A 800 -9.80 -3.34 -26.38
CA GLU A 800 -10.78 -2.37 -25.90
C GLU A 800 -10.14 -1.38 -24.91
N PRO A 801 -10.54 -0.10 -24.92
CA PRO A 801 -10.09 0.87 -23.93
C PRO A 801 -10.38 0.42 -22.50
N ILE A 802 -9.32 0.38 -21.68
CA ILE A 802 -9.38 -0.04 -20.28
C ILE A 802 -9.43 1.17 -19.33
N PRO A 803 -10.06 1.00 -18.16
CA PRO A 803 -10.04 2.01 -17.11
C PRO A 803 -8.69 2.03 -16.37
N PHE A 804 -8.12 3.21 -16.14
CA PHE A 804 -6.93 3.39 -15.31
C PHE A 804 -6.90 4.79 -14.68
N TRP A 805 -6.00 4.98 -13.72
CA TRP A 805 -5.72 6.29 -13.12
C TRP A 805 -4.52 6.92 -13.80
N GLN A 806 -4.69 8.16 -14.27
CA GLN A 806 -3.65 8.92 -14.94
C GLN A 806 -3.18 10.08 -14.07
N SER A 807 -1.88 10.20 -13.86
CA SER A 807 -1.29 11.36 -13.20
C SER A 807 -1.30 12.57 -14.13
N GLN A 808 -2.06 13.60 -13.77
CA GLN A 808 -2.18 14.83 -14.56
C GLN A 808 -1.76 16.07 -13.75
N PRO A 809 -0.51 16.13 -13.22
CA PRO A 809 -0.08 17.26 -12.43
C PRO A 809 0.10 18.48 -13.32
N VAL A 810 -0.50 19.59 -12.89
CA VAL A 810 -0.40 20.88 -13.55
C VAL A 810 0.37 21.91 -12.72
N SER A 811 0.45 21.74 -11.40
CA SER A 811 1.31 22.52 -10.52
C SER A 811 2.76 22.02 -10.63
N PRO A 812 3.78 22.89 -10.74
CA PRO A 812 5.19 22.50 -10.64
C PRO A 812 5.55 21.94 -9.26
N PRO A 813 6.65 21.17 -9.15
CA PRO A 813 7.12 20.60 -7.89
C PRO A 813 7.67 21.67 -6.91
N PRO A 814 7.96 21.28 -5.65
CA PRO A 814 7.73 19.96 -5.05
C PRO A 814 6.25 19.66 -4.87
N TRP A 815 5.89 18.38 -4.99
CA TRP A 815 4.52 17.92 -4.84
C TRP A 815 4.30 17.31 -3.46
N SER A 816 3.22 17.69 -2.78
CA SER A 816 2.72 16.93 -1.63
C SER A 816 2.09 15.61 -2.10
N LEU A 817 2.08 14.59 -1.24
CA LEU A 817 1.36 13.34 -1.51
C LEU A 817 -0.13 13.60 -1.76
N GLU A 818 -0.73 14.50 -0.98
CA GLU A 818 -2.13 14.89 -1.15
C GLU A 818 -2.39 15.50 -2.54
N TYR A 819 -1.50 16.39 -3.01
CA TYR A 819 -1.61 16.94 -4.35
C TYR A 819 -1.50 15.84 -5.43
N LEU A 820 -0.53 14.93 -5.32
CA LEU A 820 -0.40 13.81 -6.26
C LEU A 820 -1.67 12.95 -6.28
N HIS A 821 -2.25 12.66 -5.11
CA HIS A 821 -3.49 11.89 -5.01
C HIS A 821 -4.65 12.58 -5.74
N ARG A 822 -4.78 13.91 -5.61
CA ARG A 822 -5.78 14.71 -6.33
C ARG A 822 -5.51 14.77 -7.83
N ALA A 823 -4.24 14.80 -8.24
CA ALA A 823 -3.83 14.86 -9.65
C ALA A 823 -4.08 13.55 -10.41
N TYR A 824 -4.35 12.44 -9.73
CA TYR A 824 -4.77 11.20 -10.38
C TYR A 824 -6.23 11.29 -10.85
N ILE A 825 -6.42 11.30 -12.17
CA ILE A 825 -7.73 11.37 -12.82
C ILE A 825 -8.09 10.01 -13.43
N PRO A 826 -9.33 9.52 -13.25
CA PRO A 826 -9.75 8.30 -13.91
C PRO A 826 -9.91 8.53 -15.42
N VAL A 827 -9.30 7.67 -16.22
CA VAL A 827 -9.31 7.74 -17.69
C VAL A 827 -9.68 6.37 -18.25
N ARG A 828 -10.35 6.38 -19.40
CA ARG A 828 -10.57 5.17 -20.20
C ARG A 828 -9.77 5.29 -21.50
N GLY A 829 -8.80 4.41 -21.70
CA GLY A 829 -7.88 4.51 -22.83
C GLY A 829 -6.97 3.29 -22.95
N GLY A 830 -5.85 3.46 -23.66
CA GLY A 830 -4.83 2.43 -23.82
C GLY A 830 -3.48 3.05 -24.16
N TRP A 831 -2.44 2.22 -24.22
CA TRP A 831 -1.05 2.66 -24.46
C TRP A 831 -0.88 3.47 -25.74
N ARG A 832 -1.60 3.13 -26.82
CA ARG A 832 -1.56 3.90 -28.07
C ARG A 832 -2.07 5.32 -27.91
N GLY A 833 -3.11 5.53 -27.10
CA GLY A 833 -3.60 6.88 -26.77
C GLY A 833 -2.57 7.71 -26.00
N GLN A 834 -1.72 7.05 -25.21
CA GLN A 834 -0.66 7.70 -24.44
C GLN A 834 0.58 8.06 -25.28
N LEU A 835 0.80 7.37 -26.41
CA LEU A 835 1.98 7.56 -27.26
C LEU A 835 2.13 9.02 -27.74
N ARG A 836 1.02 9.65 -28.15
CA ARG A 836 1.04 11.06 -28.59
C ARG A 836 1.59 12.00 -27.52
N MET A 837 1.31 11.73 -26.24
CA MET A 837 1.80 12.56 -25.15
C MET A 837 3.29 12.35 -24.91
N MET A 838 3.78 11.11 -25.03
CA MET A 838 5.21 10.81 -24.91
C MET A 838 6.02 11.44 -26.05
N GLU A 839 5.48 11.43 -27.27
CA GLU A 839 6.07 12.11 -28.42
C GLU A 839 6.08 13.64 -28.20
N ARG A 840 4.94 14.20 -27.78
CA ARG A 840 4.82 15.63 -27.47
C ARG A 840 5.78 16.07 -26.37
N GLU A 841 5.94 15.26 -25.34
CA GLU A 841 6.86 15.53 -24.25
C GLU A 841 8.31 15.58 -24.73
N PHE A 842 8.72 14.60 -25.55
CA PHE A 842 10.03 14.59 -26.16
C PHE A 842 10.29 15.87 -26.97
N ASP A 843 9.34 16.29 -27.81
CA ASP A 843 9.45 17.51 -28.61
C ASP A 843 9.59 18.76 -27.73
N LEU A 844 8.79 18.87 -26.66
CA LEU A 844 8.84 20.01 -25.74
C LEU A 844 10.16 20.07 -24.96
N VAL A 845 10.66 18.91 -24.50
CA VAL A 845 11.97 18.84 -23.82
C VAL A 845 13.09 19.21 -24.79
N GLN A 846 13.04 18.72 -26.04
CA GLN A 846 14.04 19.05 -27.04
C GLN A 846 14.05 20.56 -27.38
N GLN A 847 12.87 21.17 -27.51
CA GLN A 847 12.71 22.61 -27.73
C GLN A 847 13.27 23.42 -26.54
N SER A 848 12.92 23.03 -25.32
CA SER A 848 13.41 23.63 -24.07
C SER A 848 14.94 23.61 -23.99
N LEU A 849 15.56 22.44 -24.27
CA LEU A 849 17.01 22.30 -24.28
C LEU A 849 17.70 23.12 -25.39
N SER A 850 17.03 23.31 -26.53
CA SER A 850 17.58 24.10 -27.65
C SER A 850 17.49 25.62 -27.41
N ALA A 851 16.50 26.08 -26.63
CA ALA A 851 16.20 27.50 -26.43
C ALA A 851 17.02 28.21 -25.33
N GLY A 852 17.89 27.51 -24.59
CA GLY A 852 18.68 28.14 -23.53
C GLY A 852 19.05 27.26 -22.32
N GLY A 853 18.81 25.94 -22.39
CA GLY A 853 19.26 24.98 -21.38
C GLY A 853 18.28 24.78 -20.21
N ALA A 854 18.71 24.00 -19.20
CA ALA A 854 17.86 23.44 -18.12
C ALA A 854 17.08 24.47 -17.26
N ALA A 855 17.26 25.77 -17.48
CA ALA A 855 16.50 26.83 -16.84
C ALA A 855 15.00 26.82 -17.22
N ALA A 856 14.64 26.23 -18.37
CA ALA A 856 13.27 26.27 -18.90
C ALA A 856 12.28 25.25 -18.27
N GLY A 857 12.71 24.46 -17.27
CA GLY A 857 11.86 23.46 -16.62
C GLY A 857 11.44 22.31 -17.55
N LEU A 858 10.84 21.26 -16.99
CA LEU A 858 10.23 20.18 -17.77
C LEU A 858 8.73 20.46 -17.97
N PRO A 859 8.13 19.99 -19.08
CA PRO A 859 6.72 20.18 -19.33
C PRO A 859 5.84 19.46 -18.29
N LEU A 860 4.75 20.12 -17.90
CA LEU A 860 3.69 19.56 -17.06
C LEU A 860 2.50 19.09 -17.92
N TRP A 861 1.47 18.53 -17.28
CA TRP A 861 0.33 17.94 -17.99
C TRP A 861 -0.37 18.91 -18.94
N ASP A 862 -0.59 20.14 -18.51
CA ASP A 862 -1.24 21.19 -19.30
C ASP A 862 -0.47 21.57 -20.56
N HIS A 863 0.86 21.44 -20.55
CA HIS A 863 1.73 21.64 -21.71
C HIS A 863 1.58 20.53 -22.75
N LEU A 864 1.36 19.30 -22.29
CA LEU A 864 1.15 18.14 -23.15
C LEU A 864 -0.25 18.09 -23.73
N ASN A 865 -1.24 18.51 -22.94
CA ASN A 865 -2.64 18.62 -23.37
C ASN A 865 -2.90 19.87 -24.23
N ALA A 866 -1.89 20.73 -24.43
CA ALA A 866 -2.00 21.91 -25.27
C ALA A 866 -2.28 21.53 -26.73
N ALA A 867 -3.28 22.17 -27.33
CA ALA A 867 -3.53 22.05 -28.75
C ALA A 867 -2.30 22.49 -29.56
N PRO A 868 -1.96 21.77 -30.65
CA PRO A 868 -0.89 22.17 -31.56
C PRO A 868 -1.08 23.61 -32.06
N SER A 869 0.02 24.30 -32.35
CA SER A 869 0.01 25.69 -32.86
C SER A 869 -0.90 25.91 -34.06
N GLU A 870 -0.91 24.95 -34.99
CA GLU A 870 -1.68 24.96 -36.23
C GLU A 870 -3.20 24.80 -36.01
N GLN A 871 -3.61 24.23 -34.87
CA GLN A 871 -5.02 24.13 -34.49
C GLN A 871 -5.48 25.34 -33.67
N ARG A 872 -4.56 26.19 -33.22
CA ARG A 872 -4.84 27.36 -32.38
C ARG A 872 -4.98 28.60 -33.24
N GLN A 873 -6.20 29.11 -33.33
CA GLN A 873 -6.44 30.44 -33.85
C GLN A 873 -6.52 31.44 -32.70
N THR A 874 -5.46 32.21 -32.49
CA THR A 874 -5.46 33.30 -31.49
C THR A 874 -6.59 34.28 -31.79
N ARG A 875 -7.55 34.38 -30.86
CA ARG A 875 -8.66 35.32 -30.97
C ARG A 875 -8.36 36.61 -30.22
N PHE A 876 -7.81 36.48 -29.02
CA PHE A 876 -7.56 37.60 -28.15
C PHE A 876 -6.19 37.50 -27.49
N ILE A 877 -5.52 38.64 -27.40
CA ILE A 877 -4.31 38.85 -26.62
C ILE A 877 -4.57 40.03 -25.69
N ILE A 878 -4.52 39.79 -24.39
CA ILE A 878 -4.54 40.80 -23.35
C ILE A 878 -3.08 41.04 -22.94
N ASP A 879 -2.61 42.26 -23.20
CA ASP A 879 -1.25 42.71 -22.97
C ASP A 879 -1.30 43.86 -21.95
N PHE A 880 -0.68 43.66 -20.79
CA PHE A 880 -0.74 44.60 -19.67
C PHE A 880 0.18 45.82 -19.86
N GLU A 881 0.93 45.91 -20.96
CA GLU A 881 1.72 47.09 -21.30
C GLU A 881 0.87 48.27 -21.82
N LYS A 882 -0.26 47.99 -22.47
CA LYS A 882 -1.03 48.99 -23.25
C LYS A 882 -2.29 49.39 -22.50
N LEU A 883 -2.14 50.27 -21.50
CA LEU A 883 -3.27 50.79 -20.73
C LEU A 883 -3.70 52.19 -21.17
N PRO A 884 -5.02 52.51 -21.08
CA PRO A 884 -6.11 51.63 -20.63
C PRO A 884 -6.55 50.63 -21.72
N ASP A 885 -6.78 49.37 -21.34
CA ASP A 885 -7.38 48.35 -22.21
C ASP A 885 -8.78 48.00 -21.69
N PRO A 886 -9.86 48.37 -22.41
CA PRO A 886 -11.22 48.19 -21.92
C PRO A 886 -11.66 46.72 -21.90
N ARG A 887 -10.90 45.80 -22.50
CA ARG A 887 -11.28 44.39 -22.66
C ARG A 887 -11.25 43.59 -21.35
N PHE A 888 -10.62 44.10 -20.31
CA PHE A 888 -10.59 43.47 -18.99
C PHE A 888 -10.80 44.50 -17.87
N ARG A 889 -11.12 43.98 -16.69
CA ARG A 889 -11.24 44.76 -15.46
C ARG A 889 -10.38 44.12 -14.39
N LEU A 890 -9.53 44.91 -13.75
CA LEU A 890 -8.87 44.55 -12.51
C LEU A 890 -9.81 44.89 -11.36
N LEU A 891 -10.05 43.91 -10.50
CA LEU A 891 -10.90 44.03 -9.33
C LEU A 891 -10.03 44.24 -8.08
N GLU A 892 -10.66 44.27 -6.90
CA GLU A 892 -9.95 44.41 -5.62
C GLU A 892 -8.89 43.31 -5.47
N GLY A 893 -7.68 43.70 -5.06
CA GLY A 893 -6.52 42.82 -4.97
C GLY A 893 -5.72 42.66 -6.27
N ALA A 894 -6.07 43.34 -7.36
CA ALA A 894 -5.25 43.41 -8.57
C ALA A 894 -4.87 44.83 -8.96
N SER A 895 -3.67 44.98 -9.51
CA SER A 895 -3.11 46.23 -10.02
C SER A 895 -2.14 45.95 -11.17
N ILE A 896 -1.57 46.99 -11.76
CA ILE A 896 -0.53 46.85 -12.79
C ILE A 896 0.77 47.27 -12.14
N THR A 897 1.78 46.41 -12.25
CA THR A 897 3.12 46.70 -11.75
C THR A 897 4.05 47.00 -12.92
N TYR A 898 4.82 48.08 -12.77
CA TYR A 898 5.92 48.47 -13.66
C TYR A 898 7.28 48.20 -13.01
N ASP A 899 7.30 47.65 -11.80
CA ASP A 899 8.52 47.32 -11.08
C ASP A 899 9.29 46.23 -11.84
N PRO A 900 10.54 46.48 -12.27
CA PRO A 900 11.38 45.49 -12.92
C PRO A 900 11.56 44.18 -12.14
N ALA A 901 11.47 44.23 -10.80
CA ALA A 901 11.58 43.04 -9.95
C ALA A 901 10.30 42.17 -9.97
N GLN A 902 9.16 42.79 -10.24
CA GLN A 902 7.85 42.13 -10.20
C GLN A 902 7.34 41.74 -11.59
N ARG A 903 7.73 42.45 -12.66
CA ARG A 903 7.34 42.10 -14.04
C ARG A 903 8.07 40.87 -14.58
N ILE A 904 7.46 40.20 -15.55
CA ILE A 904 8.01 38.99 -16.17
C ILE A 904 8.79 39.33 -17.44
N THR A 905 8.11 39.91 -18.43
CA THR A 905 8.75 40.54 -19.59
C THR A 905 8.21 41.95 -19.78
N GLY A 906 8.68 42.63 -20.82
CA GLY A 906 8.04 43.87 -21.25
C GLY A 906 8.15 45.07 -20.29
N LYS A 907 7.20 46.00 -20.43
CA LYS A 907 7.11 47.24 -19.65
C LYS A 907 6.23 47.12 -18.41
N GLY A 908 5.18 46.30 -18.41
CA GLY A 908 4.27 46.14 -17.27
C GLY A 908 3.54 44.80 -17.27
N SER A 909 3.15 44.34 -16.07
CA SER A 909 2.45 43.07 -15.86
C SER A 909 1.29 43.27 -14.86
N ALA A 910 0.28 42.40 -14.87
CA ALA A 910 -0.77 42.40 -13.85
C ALA A 910 -0.26 41.78 -12.55
N LEU A 911 -0.21 42.59 -11.48
CA LEU A 911 0.07 42.14 -10.12
C LEU A 911 -1.24 41.82 -9.42
N ILE A 912 -1.44 40.55 -9.09
CA ILE A 912 -2.50 40.08 -8.22
C ILE A 912 -1.88 39.86 -6.83
N ASP A 913 -2.31 40.63 -5.83
CA ASP A 913 -1.83 40.54 -4.45
C ASP A 913 -3.01 40.62 -3.49
N THR A 914 -3.47 39.45 -3.04
CA THR A 914 -4.59 39.29 -2.12
C THR A 914 -4.14 39.03 -0.69
N ARG A 915 -2.85 39.23 -0.37
CA ARG A 915 -2.30 38.98 0.98
C ARG A 915 -2.95 39.83 2.07
N ALA A 916 -3.43 41.02 1.72
CA ALA A 916 -4.14 41.92 2.63
C ALA A 916 -5.66 41.69 2.67
N MET A 917 -6.19 40.77 1.85
CA MET A 917 -7.62 40.49 1.80
C MET A 917 -8.01 39.44 2.85
N PRO A 918 -9.28 39.42 3.31
CA PRO A 918 -9.78 38.38 4.21
C PRO A 918 -9.61 36.96 3.62
N PRO A 919 -9.54 35.90 4.42
CA PRO A 919 -9.54 34.53 3.91
C PRO A 919 -10.77 34.24 3.03
N GLY A 920 -10.58 33.58 1.89
CA GLY A 920 -11.65 33.21 0.97
C GLY A 920 -11.26 33.34 -0.50
N ARG A 921 -12.20 32.97 -1.38
CA ARG A 921 -12.04 33.08 -2.83
C ARG A 921 -12.30 34.51 -3.29
N HIS A 922 -11.29 35.14 -3.89
CA HIS A 922 -11.32 36.48 -4.46
C HIS A 922 -11.14 36.42 -5.97
N GLU A 923 -12.10 36.98 -6.70
CA GLU A 923 -11.94 37.21 -8.13
C GLU A 923 -11.29 38.56 -8.35
N VAL A 924 -10.20 38.56 -9.09
CA VAL A 924 -9.26 39.70 -9.14
C VAL A 924 -9.09 40.23 -10.56
N LEU A 925 -9.41 39.42 -11.58
CA LEU A 925 -9.41 39.82 -12.99
C LEU A 925 -10.60 39.17 -13.70
N THR A 926 -11.30 39.94 -14.54
CA THR A 926 -12.36 39.43 -15.41
C THR A 926 -12.35 40.13 -16.77
N THR A 927 -12.74 39.42 -17.83
CA THR A 927 -12.87 40.00 -19.19
C THR A 927 -14.26 40.58 -19.43
N ASP A 928 -14.36 41.60 -20.28
CA ASP A 928 -15.65 42.15 -20.71
C ASP A 928 -16.27 41.30 -21.83
N VAL A 929 -17.49 40.80 -21.59
CA VAL A 929 -18.22 39.93 -22.53
C VAL A 929 -18.45 40.60 -23.88
N GLY A 930 -18.66 41.92 -23.91
CA GLY A 930 -18.93 42.65 -25.15
C GLY A 930 -17.69 42.82 -26.03
N LEU A 931 -16.49 42.73 -25.44
CA LEU A 931 -15.22 42.96 -26.12
C LEU A 931 -14.40 41.68 -26.34
N ILE A 932 -14.61 40.65 -25.51
CA ILE A 932 -14.04 39.31 -25.66
C ILE A 932 -15.21 38.31 -25.73
N PRO A 933 -15.91 38.24 -26.88
CA PRO A 933 -17.01 37.32 -27.05
C PRO A 933 -16.50 35.87 -27.15
N LEU A 934 -16.80 35.07 -26.12
CA LEU A 934 -16.58 33.64 -26.11
C LEU A 934 -17.87 32.92 -26.52
N VAL A 935 -17.93 32.60 -27.81
CA VAL A 935 -19.07 31.94 -28.49
C VAL A 935 -19.23 30.50 -28.00
N SER A 936 -20.48 30.10 -27.76
CA SER A 936 -20.90 28.74 -27.46
C SER A 936 -20.51 27.74 -28.54
N ALA A 937 -20.51 26.46 -28.20
CA ALA A 937 -20.14 25.35 -29.09
C ALA A 937 -18.69 25.37 -29.63
N GLN A 938 -17.85 26.35 -29.27
CA GLN A 938 -16.43 26.42 -29.65
C GLN A 938 -15.51 26.04 -28.50
N ARG A 939 -14.43 25.32 -28.80
CA ARG A 939 -13.37 25.00 -27.83
C ARG A 939 -12.38 26.14 -27.75
N TYR A 940 -11.89 26.42 -26.55
CA TYR A 940 -10.87 27.46 -26.33
C TYR A 940 -9.68 26.90 -25.57
N GLN A 941 -8.53 27.55 -25.77
CA GLN A 941 -7.34 27.37 -24.97
C GLN A 941 -6.90 28.73 -24.45
N VAL A 942 -6.68 28.82 -23.14
CA VAL A 942 -6.08 30.01 -22.53
C VAL A 942 -4.62 29.73 -22.21
N LEU A 943 -3.72 30.63 -22.60
CA LEU A 943 -2.31 30.64 -22.25
C LEU A 943 -2.01 31.86 -21.40
N LEU A 944 -1.24 31.68 -20.33
CA LEU A 944 -0.65 32.80 -19.60
C LEU A 944 0.76 32.47 -19.11
N ALA A 945 1.61 33.50 -19.06
CA ALA A 945 2.91 33.45 -18.40
C ALA A 945 2.79 34.10 -17.02
N TYR A 946 3.33 33.46 -15.99
CA TYR A 946 3.18 33.90 -14.61
C TYR A 946 4.45 33.74 -13.78
N ARG A 947 4.54 34.57 -12.72
CA ARG A 947 5.53 34.47 -11.66
C ARG A 947 4.82 34.48 -10.31
N VAL A 948 5.08 33.49 -9.48
CA VAL A 948 4.54 33.48 -8.10
C VAL A 948 5.42 34.34 -7.22
N ILE A 949 4.84 35.37 -6.60
CA ILE A 949 5.52 36.17 -5.57
C ILE A 949 5.37 35.48 -4.21
N ASN A 950 4.14 35.03 -3.89
CA ASN A 950 3.82 34.36 -2.63
C ASN A 950 2.68 33.35 -2.84
N SER A 951 2.94 32.07 -2.60
CA SER A 951 1.94 30.99 -2.70
C SER A 951 0.97 30.93 -1.51
N GLY A 952 1.13 31.79 -0.51
CA GLY A 952 0.37 31.81 0.74
C GLY A 952 0.84 30.74 1.73
N THR A 953 0.50 30.89 3.02
CA THR A 953 0.75 29.86 4.04
C THR A 953 0.02 28.56 3.70
N PRO A 954 0.70 27.39 3.69
CA PRO A 954 0.07 26.09 3.43
C PRO A 954 -1.21 25.93 4.25
N ALA A 955 -2.26 25.42 3.62
CA ALA A 955 -3.55 25.22 4.29
C ALA A 955 -3.39 24.17 5.39
N THR A 956 -3.61 24.54 6.65
CA THR A 956 -3.57 23.58 7.76
C THR A 956 -4.91 22.87 8.00
N VAL A 957 -6.00 23.25 7.32
CA VAL A 957 -7.36 22.81 7.70
C VAL A 957 -8.32 22.47 6.54
N ASP A 958 -8.18 23.05 5.34
CA ASP A 958 -9.20 22.89 4.26
C ASP A 958 -8.74 22.09 3.02
N GLY A 959 -7.54 21.49 3.04
CA GLY A 959 -7.09 20.52 2.03
C GLY A 959 -7.04 21.04 0.60
N SER A 960 -6.98 22.36 0.40
CA SER A 960 -6.89 23.00 -0.92
C SER A 960 -5.55 23.75 -1.02
N ASP A 961 -4.48 23.03 -1.38
CA ASP A 961 -3.12 23.58 -1.47
C ASP A 961 -2.92 24.60 -2.59
N GLU A 962 -3.91 24.75 -3.47
CA GLU A 962 -3.79 25.50 -4.73
C GLU A 962 -4.42 26.89 -4.62
N PRO A 963 -3.61 27.95 -4.42
CA PRO A 963 -4.12 29.29 -4.17
C PRO A 963 -4.64 29.98 -5.43
N PHE A 964 -4.23 29.57 -6.63
CA PHE A 964 -4.54 30.27 -7.87
C PHE A 964 -5.60 29.51 -8.67
N GLU A 965 -6.53 30.23 -9.30
CA GLU A 965 -7.61 29.68 -10.11
C GLU A 965 -7.81 30.49 -11.39
N ILE A 966 -7.99 29.80 -12.52
CA ILE A 966 -8.43 30.39 -13.79
C ILE A 966 -9.61 29.62 -14.36
N GLY A 967 -10.46 30.28 -15.13
CA GLY A 967 -11.61 29.63 -15.73
C GLY A 967 -12.38 30.50 -16.70
N ILE A 968 -13.36 29.88 -17.36
CA ILE A 968 -14.35 30.55 -18.20
C ILE A 968 -15.74 30.26 -17.65
N ARG A 969 -16.63 31.25 -17.53
CA ARG A 969 -18.00 31.03 -17.01
C ARG A 969 -19.01 31.99 -17.59
N GLY A 970 -20.27 31.56 -17.69
CA GLY A 970 -21.36 32.37 -18.24
C GLY A 970 -21.79 33.54 -17.35
N GLY A 971 -21.60 33.42 -16.04
CA GLY A 971 -22.05 34.36 -15.03
C GLY A 971 -21.36 34.07 -13.70
N ARG A 972 -21.49 34.99 -12.73
CA ARG A 972 -20.77 34.88 -11.44
C ARG A 972 -21.09 33.60 -10.67
N ASP A 973 -22.33 33.13 -10.79
CA ASP A 973 -22.84 31.94 -10.10
C ASP A 973 -22.85 30.68 -10.99
N ASP A 974 -22.49 30.81 -12.28
CA ASP A 974 -22.41 29.66 -13.17
C ASP A 974 -21.18 28.81 -12.83
N PRO A 975 -21.28 27.47 -12.98
CA PRO A 975 -20.12 26.59 -12.85
C PRO A 975 -19.01 26.99 -13.81
N PRO A 976 -17.80 27.22 -13.32
CA PRO A 976 -16.66 27.53 -14.17
C PRO A 976 -16.22 26.32 -15.03
N LEU A 977 -15.84 26.63 -16.26
CA LEU A 977 -15.33 25.73 -17.29
C LEU A 977 -13.81 25.79 -17.37
N GLY A 978 -13.21 24.67 -17.75
CA GLY A 978 -11.76 24.49 -17.88
C GLY A 978 -11.30 23.20 -17.20
N ASP A 979 -10.31 22.51 -17.76
CA ASP A 979 -9.59 21.45 -17.06
C ASP A 979 -8.64 22.04 -16.01
N HIS A 980 -8.35 21.32 -14.92
CA HIS A 980 -7.24 21.68 -14.00
C HIS A 980 -7.17 23.16 -13.59
N ARG A 981 -8.32 23.75 -13.26
CA ARG A 981 -8.51 25.19 -13.08
C ARG A 981 -7.66 25.80 -11.95
N CYS A 982 -7.31 24.99 -10.96
CA CYS A 982 -6.51 25.41 -9.82
C CYS A 982 -5.05 25.00 -9.98
N TRP A 983 -4.16 25.79 -9.39
CA TRP A 983 -2.75 25.44 -9.28
C TRP A 983 -2.03 26.16 -8.15
N THR A 984 -0.84 25.67 -7.84
CA THR A 984 0.16 26.31 -6.98
C THR A 984 1.52 26.29 -7.64
N ALA A 985 2.44 27.12 -7.21
CA ALA A 985 3.86 27.00 -7.54
C ALA A 985 4.72 27.58 -6.41
N PRO A 986 6.00 27.18 -6.30
CA PRO A 986 6.91 27.76 -5.32
C PRO A 986 7.08 29.27 -5.48
N ASN A 987 7.41 29.97 -4.39
CA ASN A 987 7.75 31.39 -4.45
C ASN A 987 8.94 31.62 -5.40
N GLY A 988 8.82 32.62 -6.26
CA GLY A 988 9.79 32.93 -7.31
C GLY A 988 9.67 32.06 -8.57
N TYR A 989 8.79 31.05 -8.58
CA TYR A 989 8.58 30.21 -9.77
C TYR A 989 8.09 31.06 -10.94
N LEU A 990 8.74 30.91 -12.10
CA LEU A 990 8.39 31.52 -13.37
C LEU A 990 8.02 30.41 -14.36
N GLY A 991 6.84 30.49 -14.96
CA GLY A 991 6.42 29.51 -15.96
C GLY A 991 5.17 29.93 -16.71
N SER A 992 4.52 28.95 -17.35
CA SER A 992 3.26 29.13 -18.06
C SER A 992 2.16 28.23 -17.54
N ARG A 993 0.91 28.67 -17.72
CA ARG A 993 -0.30 27.85 -17.53
C ARG A 993 -1.08 27.75 -18.82
N ILE A 994 -1.62 26.57 -19.05
CA ILE A 994 -2.51 26.31 -20.17
C ILE A 994 -3.83 25.75 -19.64
N LEU A 995 -4.94 26.37 -20.05
CA LEU A 995 -6.28 25.93 -19.70
C LEU A 995 -7.00 25.45 -20.97
N GLN A 996 -7.41 24.18 -21.02
CA GLN A 996 -8.32 23.69 -22.05
C GLN A 996 -9.75 23.91 -21.61
N VAL A 997 -10.51 24.63 -22.43
CA VAL A 997 -11.90 24.96 -22.14
C VAL A 997 -12.81 24.18 -23.09
N PRO A 998 -13.71 23.32 -22.56
CA PRO A 998 -14.69 22.63 -23.38
C PRO A 998 -15.68 23.65 -23.99
N PRO A 999 -16.48 23.24 -24.99
CA PRO A 999 -17.46 24.13 -25.59
C PRO A 999 -18.42 24.72 -24.54
N PRO A 1000 -18.49 26.05 -24.38
CA PRO A 1000 -19.45 26.65 -23.47
C PRO A 1000 -20.89 26.38 -23.90
N SER A 1001 -21.79 26.20 -22.93
CA SER A 1001 -23.20 25.86 -23.18
C SER A 1001 -24.06 27.03 -23.65
N LYS A 1002 -23.61 28.27 -23.42
CA LYS A 1002 -24.28 29.51 -23.82
C LYS A 1002 -23.24 30.55 -24.22
N ASP A 1003 -23.64 31.54 -25.01
CA ASP A 1003 -22.80 32.69 -25.30
C ASP A 1003 -22.64 33.56 -24.05
N GLY A 1004 -21.71 34.50 -24.11
CA GLY A 1004 -21.55 35.52 -23.08
C GLY A 1004 -20.65 35.11 -21.91
N ASN A 1005 -19.77 34.12 -22.11
CA ASN A 1005 -18.85 33.71 -21.05
C ASN A 1005 -17.73 34.75 -20.85
N THR A 1006 -17.28 34.84 -19.60
CA THR A 1006 -16.14 35.64 -19.18
C THR A 1006 -14.98 34.73 -18.82
N PHE A 1007 -13.76 35.13 -19.20
CA PHE A 1007 -12.55 34.60 -18.59
C PHE A 1007 -12.28 35.35 -17.28
N TYR A 1008 -11.80 34.63 -16.27
CA TYR A 1008 -11.43 35.21 -14.98
C TYR A 1008 -10.13 34.62 -14.41
N VAL A 1009 -9.52 35.39 -13.52
CA VAL A 1009 -8.47 34.94 -12.60
C VAL A 1009 -8.95 35.17 -11.17
N ALA A 1010 -8.72 34.21 -10.29
CA ALA A 1010 -9.08 34.28 -8.89
C ALA A 1010 -7.96 33.73 -7.99
N THR A 1011 -7.96 34.15 -6.73
CA THR A 1011 -7.16 33.54 -5.66
C THR A 1011 -8.07 32.91 -4.62
N ARG A 1012 -7.79 31.69 -4.17
CA ARG A 1012 -8.59 30.97 -3.17
C ARG A 1012 -8.18 31.26 -1.72
N ARG A 1013 -7.01 31.87 -1.54
CA ARG A 1013 -6.46 32.29 -0.25
C ARG A 1013 -5.48 33.47 -0.42
N PRO A 1014 -5.16 34.21 0.66
CA PRO A 1014 -4.23 35.33 0.60
C PRO A 1014 -2.88 34.92 -0.02
N SER A 1015 -2.58 35.45 -1.21
CA SER A 1015 -1.47 35.04 -2.07
C SER A 1015 -1.10 36.16 -3.05
N ALA A 1016 0.03 36.01 -3.74
CA ALA A 1016 0.49 36.99 -4.72
C ALA A 1016 1.12 36.33 -5.97
N ILE A 1017 0.68 36.76 -7.15
CA ILE A 1017 1.11 36.29 -8.46
C ILE A 1017 1.16 37.45 -9.45
N VAL A 1018 2.11 37.41 -10.37
CA VAL A 1018 2.19 38.33 -11.51
C VAL A 1018 1.88 37.57 -12.80
N ILE A 1019 1.10 38.19 -13.67
CA ILE A 1019 0.72 37.65 -14.99
C ILE A 1019 1.11 38.68 -16.06
N ASP A 1020 1.79 38.24 -17.11
CA ASP A 1020 2.34 39.14 -18.12
C ASP A 1020 1.42 39.39 -19.31
N GLN A 1021 0.87 38.30 -19.84
CA GLN A 1021 0.02 38.30 -21.01
C GLN A 1021 -0.96 37.14 -20.89
N ILE A 1022 -2.18 37.36 -21.37
CA ILE A 1022 -3.21 36.32 -21.48
C ILE A 1022 -3.58 36.17 -22.95
N GLN A 1023 -3.40 34.97 -23.50
CA GLN A 1023 -3.76 34.63 -24.86
C GLN A 1023 -4.95 33.67 -24.83
N ILE A 1024 -6.04 34.04 -25.50
CA ILE A 1024 -7.21 33.18 -25.69
C ILE A 1024 -7.25 32.77 -27.16
N ALA A 1025 -7.05 31.48 -27.42
CA ALA A 1025 -7.10 30.89 -28.73
C ALA A 1025 -8.37 30.04 -28.87
N GLN A 1026 -9.03 30.15 -30.02
CA GLN A 1026 -10.02 29.17 -30.43
C GLN A 1026 -9.28 27.94 -30.97
N ILE A 1027 -9.75 26.75 -30.60
CA ILE A 1027 -9.20 25.49 -31.09
C ILE A 1027 -10.10 25.00 -32.23
N SER A 1028 -9.52 24.80 -33.40
CA SER A 1028 -10.20 24.17 -34.53
C SER A 1028 -10.59 22.72 -34.18
N PRO A 1029 -11.76 22.23 -34.64
CA PRO A 1029 -12.24 20.87 -34.34
C PRO A 1029 -11.24 19.75 -34.63
#